data_AF-A0A1R3L3T0-F1
#
_entry.id   AF-A0A1R3L3T0-F1
#
_cell.length_a   1.000
_cell.length_b   1.000
_cell.length_c   1.000
_cell.angle_alpha   90.00
_cell.angle_beta   90.00
_cell.angle_gamma   90.00
#
_symmetry.space_group_name_H-M   'P 1'
#
loop_
_entity.id
_entity.type
_entity.pdbx_description
1 polymer ?
#
loop_
_entity_poly.entity_id
_entity_poly.type
_entity_poly.pdbx_seq_one_letter_code
_entity_poly.pdbx_strand_id
1 'polypeptide(L)'
;MSATLATLLHEFDPNLEIAIFERLGRFAKESTAAWNNAGTGHSAFCELNYTPEKPDGTIDISKAESIAEQFEISKQFWSYLISKGYIQNPKDFINSCPHMSLVFGDAVSNDHDKLKEWIPLVMRKRNATEIMAATKMDLGTDVNFGSLTRKMGRHLLEDSNVEVFLYHEVKDIDPRADGKWQMKIKDRIHSHKQEVVADFVFIGAGGYALPLLESSDIKESEGYGGFPVSGQWLVTHNQDLVEQHQAKVYTQATVDAPPMSVPHLDLRIIDGKKALLFGPFAGFSTKFLKEGSYLDLPESVNTKNIRSLFGAWWHNLPLTKYLPDKGFRSSKKDEKDGGKLEFGTEVVVNKAGTIASLLGASPGASTAVYAMLNVLEKSLNNYPLLITHYSSSMSDTLVKPVIAKELLESLQAKIEEEKQVIVHCCFPASPSLGNLIRIWPSTYLFDLQSDHQSKLIHTENITLFPYWTPIPFMKDFWFTLIFSGLPKDCKSFDLREVIPEEGGFYVESTREKKLNDIIRWAETNPDIRAVLLTSSLANPYAPVDDLSDLDIELILTDRNRYETEDGWIRVFGEPVCIIEESAEAFDGIHAMKMVLYSDHVKVDFKLYGTREFNQEVQSEAFPEDWDVGYNVLVDKDGITGSMKAPSYQSIMIAKPSEEEFYRLIKDFWWDTAYVAKCLNRGDIFYAKYMFENIIRTEYLIPLIEWHIASGHHWNNITANKHGRLFKKYLSNGLWQKVEATFSGHDTEENWNALWAMTDLVHTLGISLSEHLGYTYPLEIEKGMMKHLHYVQNLKSSF
;
A
#
# COMPACT_ATOMS: atom_id res chain seq x y z
N MET A 1 12.76 4.23 13.11
CA MET A 1 13.17 3.49 14.32
C MET A 1 12.19 3.75 15.45
N SER A 2 12.36 4.75 16.32
CA SER A 2 11.46 4.92 17.48
C SER A 2 9.98 5.07 17.09
N ALA A 3 9.66 5.94 16.13
CA ALA A 3 8.29 6.04 15.61
C ALA A 3 7.81 4.73 14.98
N THR A 4 8.68 4.01 14.27
CA THR A 4 8.37 2.71 13.65
C THR A 4 8.03 1.66 14.70
N LEU A 5 8.83 1.57 15.77
CA LEU A 5 8.58 0.64 16.87
C LEU A 5 7.31 0.99 17.63
N ALA A 6 7.09 2.28 17.90
CA ALA A 6 5.87 2.74 18.55
C ALA A 6 4.62 2.40 17.73
N THR A 7 4.66 2.60 16.40
CA THR A 7 3.56 2.18 15.52
C THR A 7 3.39 0.66 15.50
N LEU A 8 4.48 -0.13 15.45
CA LEU A 8 4.37 -1.60 15.51
C LEU A 8 3.79 -2.09 16.84
N LEU A 9 4.20 -1.50 17.97
CA LEU A 9 3.68 -1.84 19.30
C LEU A 9 2.22 -1.45 19.44
N HIS A 10 1.84 -0.28 18.96
CA HIS A 10 0.45 0.20 18.96
C HIS A 10 -0.45 -0.70 18.11
N GLU A 11 0.01 -1.13 16.93
CA GLU A 11 -0.72 -2.10 16.11
C GLU A 11 -0.81 -3.49 16.76
N PHE A 12 0.21 -3.87 17.54
CA PHE A 12 0.23 -5.15 18.24
C PHE A 12 -0.74 -5.17 19.43
N ASP A 13 -0.74 -4.11 20.24
CA ASP A 13 -1.65 -3.91 21.36
C ASP A 13 -1.93 -2.42 21.58
N PRO A 14 -3.12 -1.94 21.15
CA PRO A 14 -3.52 -0.53 21.30
C PRO A 14 -3.64 -0.06 22.76
N ASN A 15 -3.67 -0.97 23.74
CA ASN A 15 -3.78 -0.63 25.16
C ASN A 15 -2.42 -0.32 25.81
N LEU A 16 -1.31 -0.49 25.09
CA LEU A 16 0.01 -0.14 25.60
C LEU A 16 0.13 1.38 25.79
N GLU A 17 0.53 1.79 26.99
CA GLU A 17 0.91 3.17 27.29
C GLU A 17 2.32 3.44 26.75
N ILE A 18 2.43 4.28 25.72
CA ILE A 18 3.71 4.56 25.05
C ILE A 18 4.07 6.03 25.24
N ALA A 19 5.24 6.31 25.82
CA ALA A 19 5.81 7.65 25.90
C ALA A 19 7.02 7.81 24.96
N ILE A 20 6.97 8.79 24.06
CA ILE A 20 8.06 9.13 23.13
C ILE A 20 8.69 10.47 23.53
N PHE A 21 9.97 10.45 23.88
CA PHE A 21 10.73 11.66 24.21
C PHE A 21 11.61 12.10 23.03
N GLU A 22 11.30 13.26 22.46
CA GLU A 22 12.01 13.86 21.33
C GLU A 22 12.73 15.14 21.78
N ARG A 23 14.05 15.17 21.56
CA ARG A 23 14.95 16.24 22.02
C ARG A 23 14.67 17.58 21.34
N LEU A 24 14.12 17.57 20.13
CA LEU A 24 13.85 18.78 19.34
C LEU A 24 12.36 19.16 19.34
N GLY A 25 12.06 20.38 18.88
CA GLY A 25 10.70 20.91 18.83
C GLY A 25 9.79 20.35 17.74
N ARG A 26 10.23 19.31 17.04
CA ARG A 26 9.45 18.63 16.02
C ARG A 26 10.05 17.26 15.78
N PHE A 27 9.19 16.25 15.60
CA PHE A 27 9.59 14.93 15.15
C PHE A 27 10.50 14.96 13.92
N ALA A 28 11.51 14.08 13.95
CA ALA A 28 12.38 13.79 12.82
C ALA A 28 13.17 15.00 12.28
N LYS A 29 13.56 15.94 13.16
CA LYS A 29 14.39 17.10 12.81
C LYS A 29 15.90 16.83 12.87
N GLU A 30 16.33 15.83 13.64
CA GLU A 30 17.72 15.46 13.83
C GLU A 30 18.21 14.53 12.67
N SER A 31 18.80 13.37 12.94
CA SER A 31 19.37 12.45 11.94
C SER A 31 18.35 11.88 10.94
N THR A 32 17.06 11.87 11.26
CA THR A 32 15.98 11.40 10.37
C THR A 32 15.56 12.46 9.34
N ALA A 33 15.92 13.73 9.53
CA ALA A 33 15.57 14.78 8.59
C ALA A 33 16.16 14.49 7.20
N ALA A 34 15.40 14.79 6.14
CA ALA A 34 15.75 14.41 4.78
C ALA A 34 17.15 14.88 4.32
N TRP A 35 17.60 16.02 4.85
CA TRP A 35 18.91 16.64 4.58
C TRP A 35 20.03 16.16 5.50
N ASN A 36 19.70 15.54 6.62
CA ASN A 36 20.66 15.01 7.59
C ASN A 36 20.90 13.52 7.41
N ASN A 37 19.93 12.82 6.81
CA ASN A 37 19.96 11.38 6.63
C ASN A 37 20.83 10.99 5.43
N ALA A 38 21.81 10.13 5.66
CA ALA A 38 22.69 9.61 4.62
C ALA A 38 22.06 8.49 3.79
N GLY A 39 21.03 7.80 4.30
CA GLY A 39 20.27 6.78 3.58
C GLY A 39 19.14 7.42 2.79
N THR A 40 19.32 7.60 1.49
CA THR A 40 18.41 8.41 0.64
C THR A 40 17.22 7.62 0.07
N GLY A 41 16.84 6.49 0.68
CA GLY A 41 15.78 5.60 0.17
C GLY A 41 16.31 4.40 -0.61
N HIS A 42 17.49 3.94 -0.23
CA HIS A 42 18.29 2.98 -0.97
C HIS A 42 17.79 1.54 -0.75
N SER A 43 17.54 0.82 -1.84
CA SER A 43 17.12 -0.60 -1.90
C SER A 43 18.27 -1.54 -2.21
N ALA A 44 19.51 -1.15 -1.87
CA ALA A 44 20.77 -1.82 -2.25
C ALA A 44 21.06 -1.92 -3.76
N PHE A 45 20.12 -1.55 -4.63
CA PHE A 45 20.31 -1.61 -6.07
C PHE A 45 21.48 -0.72 -6.51
N CYS A 46 22.36 -1.32 -7.31
CA CYS A 46 23.50 -0.67 -7.93
C CYS A 46 24.56 -0.10 -6.97
N GLU A 47 24.50 -0.41 -5.66
CA GLU A 47 25.54 -0.02 -4.70
C GLU A 47 26.67 -1.03 -4.68
N LEU A 48 27.77 -0.67 -5.35
CA LEU A 48 28.92 -1.53 -5.53
C LEU A 48 29.63 -1.86 -4.22
N ASN A 49 29.46 -1.05 -3.17
CA ASN A 49 29.98 -1.37 -1.83
C ASN A 49 29.27 -2.54 -1.14
N TYR A 50 28.09 -2.95 -1.63
CA TYR A 50 27.38 -4.14 -1.16
C TYR A 50 27.66 -5.38 -2.00
N THR A 51 28.38 -5.22 -3.10
CA THR A 51 28.70 -6.30 -4.02
C THR A 51 30.22 -6.45 -4.21
N PRO A 52 30.98 -6.81 -3.15
CA PRO A 52 32.43 -6.92 -3.25
C PRO A 52 32.84 -8.08 -4.16
N GLU A 53 33.94 -7.89 -4.89
CA GLU A 53 34.58 -8.94 -5.68
C GLU A 53 35.40 -9.87 -4.76
N LYS A 54 35.19 -11.18 -4.92
CA LYS A 54 35.92 -12.23 -4.22
C LYS A 54 37.28 -12.45 -4.87
N PRO A 55 38.25 -13.08 -4.16
CA PRO A 55 39.58 -13.37 -4.71
C PRO A 55 39.59 -14.22 -6.00
N ASP A 56 38.50 -14.94 -6.28
CA ASP A 56 38.32 -15.76 -7.49
C ASP A 56 37.68 -15.00 -8.67
N GLY A 57 37.41 -13.70 -8.51
CA GLY A 57 36.79 -12.83 -9.50
C GLY A 57 35.26 -12.88 -9.54
N THR A 58 34.61 -13.65 -8.65
CA THR A 58 33.15 -13.66 -8.54
C THR A 58 32.63 -12.51 -7.67
N ILE A 59 31.43 -12.01 -7.93
CA ILE A 59 30.82 -10.91 -7.15
C ILE A 59 29.90 -11.49 -6.07
N ASP A 60 30.08 -11.08 -4.81
CA ASP A 60 29.19 -11.46 -3.71
C ASP A 60 27.99 -10.52 -3.63
N ILE A 61 26.79 -10.98 -3.98
CA ILE A 61 25.58 -10.15 -3.94
C ILE A 61 24.74 -10.32 -2.67
N SER A 62 25.12 -11.21 -1.76
CA SER A 62 24.30 -11.62 -0.61
C SER A 62 23.88 -10.46 0.29
N LYS A 63 24.78 -9.48 0.50
CA LYS A 63 24.48 -8.28 1.28
C LYS A 63 23.46 -7.38 0.59
N ALA A 64 23.57 -7.23 -0.73
CA ALA A 64 22.63 -6.43 -1.50
C ALA A 64 21.23 -7.08 -1.53
N GLU A 65 21.16 -8.40 -1.72
CA GLU A 65 19.91 -9.17 -1.65
C GLU A 65 19.23 -9.01 -0.29
N SER A 66 19.97 -9.22 0.81
CA SER A 66 19.42 -9.09 2.16
C SER A 66 18.89 -7.67 2.46
N ILE A 67 19.60 -6.62 2.05
CA ILE A 67 19.13 -5.23 2.25
C ILE A 67 17.89 -4.96 1.40
N ALA A 68 17.83 -5.46 0.17
CA ALA A 68 16.66 -5.33 -0.69
C ALA A 68 15.44 -6.01 -0.06
N GLU A 69 15.57 -7.25 0.42
CA GLU A 69 14.51 -7.97 1.14
C GLU A 69 14.02 -7.20 2.38
N GLN A 70 14.94 -6.70 3.20
CA GLN A 70 14.60 -5.90 4.38
C GLN A 70 13.89 -4.59 4.02
N PHE A 71 14.23 -3.98 2.89
CA PHE A 71 13.55 -2.79 2.40
C PHE A 71 12.14 -3.10 1.86
N GLU A 72 11.94 -4.25 1.22
CA GLU A 72 10.61 -4.71 0.83
C GLU A 72 9.69 -4.89 2.05
N ILE A 73 10.19 -5.44 3.16
CA ILE A 73 9.45 -5.52 4.43
C ILE A 73 9.03 -4.12 4.89
N SER A 74 9.91 -3.13 4.81
CA SER A 74 9.55 -1.75 5.14
C SER A 74 8.46 -1.18 4.22
N LYS A 75 8.55 -1.42 2.91
CA LYS A 75 7.51 -0.99 1.96
C LYS A 75 6.17 -1.66 2.22
N GLN A 76 6.16 -2.95 2.54
CA GLN A 76 4.94 -3.69 2.91
C GLN A 76 4.28 -3.06 4.13
N PHE A 77 5.04 -2.78 5.19
CA PHE A 77 4.53 -2.10 6.37
C PHE A 77 3.99 -0.70 6.05
N TRP A 78 4.68 0.10 5.23
CA TRP A 78 4.15 1.41 4.85
C TRP A 78 2.89 1.30 3.99
N SER A 79 2.81 0.30 3.12
CA SER A 79 1.61 0.00 2.33
C SER A 79 0.43 -0.37 3.25
N TYR A 80 0.70 -1.17 4.27
CA TYR A 80 -0.28 -1.50 5.31
C TYR A 80 -0.81 -0.23 6.00
N LEU A 81 0.08 0.65 6.48
CA LEU A 81 -0.32 1.92 7.11
C LEU A 81 -1.15 2.82 6.18
N ILE A 82 -0.88 2.78 4.87
CA ILE A 82 -1.69 3.50 3.87
C ILE A 82 -3.08 2.87 3.74
N SER A 83 -3.17 1.54 3.66
CA SER A 83 -4.46 0.84 3.54
C SER A 83 -5.38 1.08 4.73
N LYS A 84 -4.80 1.27 5.93
CA LYS A 84 -5.51 1.63 7.16
C LYS A 84 -5.82 3.13 7.28
N GLY A 85 -5.30 3.96 6.38
CA GLY A 85 -5.48 5.41 6.40
C GLY A 85 -4.60 6.16 7.41
N TYR A 86 -3.72 5.48 8.14
CA TYR A 86 -2.85 6.05 9.17
C TYR A 86 -1.78 6.99 8.61
N ILE A 87 -1.30 6.68 7.41
CA ILE A 87 -0.48 7.61 6.63
C ILE A 87 -1.07 7.76 5.23
N GLN A 88 -0.98 8.96 4.68
CA GLN A 88 -1.60 9.29 3.38
C GLN A 88 -0.58 9.90 2.43
N ASN A 89 -0.94 9.97 1.14
CA ASN A 89 -0.15 10.59 0.07
C ASN A 89 1.29 10.03 -0.01
N PRO A 90 1.48 8.80 -0.48
CA PRO A 90 2.80 8.15 -0.55
C PRO A 90 3.88 8.98 -1.25
N LYS A 91 3.49 9.76 -2.28
CA LYS A 91 4.41 10.64 -3.03
C LYS A 91 5.12 11.70 -2.17
N ASP A 92 4.58 12.04 -1.00
CA ASP A 92 5.22 12.96 -0.05
C ASP A 92 6.49 12.37 0.58
N PHE A 93 6.63 11.04 0.59
CA PHE A 93 7.73 10.37 1.28
C PHE A 93 8.44 9.29 0.48
N ILE A 94 7.85 8.70 -0.55
CA ILE A 94 8.50 7.70 -1.40
C ILE A 94 8.25 8.01 -2.88
N ASN A 95 9.32 8.05 -3.66
CA ASN A 95 9.29 8.37 -5.08
C ASN A 95 10.16 7.41 -5.88
N SER A 96 9.75 7.05 -7.09
CA SER A 96 10.58 6.28 -8.03
C SER A 96 11.78 7.13 -8.44
N CYS A 97 12.97 6.55 -8.35
CA CYS A 97 14.22 7.19 -8.71
C CYS A 97 15.21 6.11 -9.19
N PRO A 98 15.52 6.04 -10.50
CA PRO A 98 16.45 5.06 -11.02
C PRO A 98 17.79 5.06 -10.28
N HIS A 99 18.33 3.87 -10.04
CA HIS A 99 19.66 3.67 -9.46
C HIS A 99 20.60 3.19 -10.54
N MET A 100 21.85 3.62 -10.49
CA MET A 100 22.87 3.25 -11.47
C MET A 100 24.18 2.94 -10.80
N SER A 101 24.87 1.90 -11.26
CA SER A 101 26.25 1.64 -10.89
C SER A 101 27.13 2.07 -12.05
N LEU A 102 28.26 2.70 -11.77
CA LEU A 102 29.22 3.16 -12.77
C LEU A 102 30.61 2.66 -12.40
N VAL A 103 31.23 1.91 -13.32
CA VAL A 103 32.58 1.35 -13.19
C VAL A 103 33.49 1.84 -14.31
N PHE A 104 34.80 1.81 -14.06
CA PHE A 104 35.85 2.26 -14.98
C PHE A 104 36.85 1.13 -15.22
N GLY A 105 37.34 0.94 -16.45
CA GLY A 105 38.40 -0.02 -16.77
C GLY A 105 38.20 -0.81 -18.06
N ASP A 106 39.24 -1.55 -18.47
CA ASP A 106 39.43 -2.08 -19.84
C ASP A 106 38.48 -3.23 -20.27
N ALA A 107 37.62 -3.73 -19.38
CA ALA A 107 36.88 -4.99 -19.56
C ALA A 107 35.34 -4.87 -19.63
N VAL A 108 34.76 -3.67 -19.81
CA VAL A 108 33.30 -3.47 -19.71
C VAL A 108 32.72 -2.70 -20.92
N SER A 109 31.47 -3.02 -21.28
CA SER A 109 30.73 -2.53 -22.47
C SER A 109 30.56 -1.00 -22.54
N ASN A 110 30.63 -0.42 -23.76
CA ASN A 110 31.23 0.90 -24.00
C ASN A 110 30.30 1.97 -24.62
N ASP A 111 28.96 1.82 -24.56
CA ASP A 111 28.04 2.74 -25.25
C ASP A 111 27.98 4.14 -24.59
N HIS A 112 28.90 5.01 -25.02
CA HIS A 112 29.04 6.37 -24.52
C HIS A 112 27.83 7.26 -24.81
N ASP A 113 27.10 7.02 -25.90
CA ASP A 113 25.96 7.85 -26.26
C ASP A 113 24.77 7.53 -25.34
N LYS A 114 24.59 6.25 -25.01
CA LYS A 114 23.63 5.82 -23.98
C LYS A 114 23.97 6.34 -22.58
N LEU A 115 25.26 6.38 -22.22
CA LEU A 115 25.68 6.99 -20.94
C LEU A 115 25.45 8.50 -20.90
N LYS A 116 25.65 9.21 -22.02
CA LYS A 116 25.34 10.65 -22.11
C LYS A 116 23.85 10.92 -21.97
N GLU A 117 23.01 10.03 -22.50
CA GLU A 117 21.56 10.12 -22.32
C GLU A 117 21.18 9.94 -20.84
N TRP A 118 21.71 8.90 -20.18
CA TRP A 118 21.31 8.56 -18.82
C TRP A 118 21.88 9.49 -17.74
N ILE A 119 23.15 9.88 -17.85
CA ILE A 119 23.88 10.60 -16.81
C ILE A 119 24.72 11.75 -17.40
N PRO A 120 24.10 12.71 -18.11
CA PRO A 120 24.83 13.74 -18.88
C PRO A 120 25.75 14.59 -18.01
N LEU A 121 25.38 14.89 -16.77
CA LEU A 121 26.26 15.62 -15.85
C LEU A 121 27.54 14.86 -15.50
N VAL A 122 27.47 13.52 -15.38
CA VAL A 122 28.62 12.66 -15.09
C VAL A 122 29.49 12.48 -16.34
N MET A 123 28.87 12.46 -17.53
CA MET A 123 29.56 12.33 -18.81
C MET A 123 30.13 13.65 -19.35
N ARG A 124 29.68 14.79 -18.82
CA ARG A 124 30.07 16.11 -19.31
C ARG A 124 31.58 16.30 -19.19
N LYS A 125 32.23 16.63 -20.31
CA LYS A 125 33.69 16.83 -20.46
C LYS A 125 34.54 15.55 -20.29
N ARG A 126 33.95 14.36 -20.26
CA ARG A 126 34.73 13.11 -20.31
C ARG A 126 35.23 12.82 -21.72
N ASN A 127 36.39 12.17 -21.81
CA ASN A 127 36.98 11.79 -23.09
C ASN A 127 36.25 10.55 -23.64
N ALA A 128 35.94 10.53 -24.94
CA ALA A 128 35.32 9.39 -25.62
C ALA A 128 36.19 8.12 -25.63
N THR A 129 37.47 8.24 -25.27
CA THR A 129 38.39 7.11 -25.13
C THR A 129 38.45 6.53 -23.71
N GLU A 130 37.78 7.13 -22.71
CA GLU A 130 37.70 6.56 -21.37
C GLU A 130 36.84 5.30 -21.39
N ILE A 131 37.32 4.19 -20.82
CA ILE A 131 36.53 2.96 -20.77
C ILE A 131 35.71 2.95 -19.49
N MET A 132 34.39 2.92 -19.65
CA MET A 132 33.43 2.93 -18.56
C MET A 132 32.16 2.18 -18.96
N ALA A 133 31.47 1.67 -17.95
CA ALA A 133 30.18 1.02 -18.11
C ALA A 133 29.26 1.33 -16.94
N ALA A 134 27.96 1.33 -17.22
CA ALA A 134 26.96 1.48 -16.18
C ALA A 134 25.85 0.44 -16.31
N THR A 135 25.31 0.02 -15.17
CA THR A 135 24.02 -0.66 -15.10
C THR A 135 22.97 0.30 -14.56
N LYS A 136 21.71 0.09 -14.92
CA LYS A 136 20.58 0.92 -14.49
C LYS A 136 19.46 0.03 -13.98
N MET A 137 18.89 0.41 -12.83
CA MET A 137 17.74 -0.23 -12.22
C MET A 137 16.62 0.81 -12.05
N ASP A 138 15.56 0.66 -12.84
CA ASP A 138 14.43 1.61 -12.83
C ASP A 138 13.52 1.46 -11.61
N LEU A 139 13.60 0.32 -10.90
CA LEU A 139 12.83 0.04 -9.68
C LEU A 139 13.36 0.76 -8.43
N GLY A 140 14.43 1.54 -8.56
CA GLY A 140 15.01 2.29 -7.44
C GLY A 140 14.08 3.36 -6.86
N THR A 141 14.35 3.78 -5.62
CA THR A 141 13.51 4.75 -4.89
C THR A 141 14.31 5.88 -4.22
N ASP A 142 13.69 7.05 -4.10
CA ASP A 142 14.11 8.09 -3.16
C ASP A 142 13.08 8.21 -2.04
N VAL A 143 13.55 8.25 -0.79
CA VAL A 143 12.68 8.27 0.39
C VAL A 143 13.00 9.47 1.29
N ASN A 144 11.96 10.24 1.60
CA ASN A 144 11.96 11.31 2.59
C ASN A 144 11.50 10.76 3.95
N PHE A 145 12.44 10.13 4.66
CA PHE A 145 12.18 9.53 5.99
C PHE A 145 11.70 10.53 7.03
N GLY A 146 12.05 11.81 6.88
CA GLY A 146 11.53 12.88 7.73
C GLY A 146 10.02 13.05 7.56
N SER A 147 9.53 13.05 6.32
CA SER A 147 8.09 13.12 6.01
C SER A 147 7.36 11.89 6.54
N LEU A 148 7.87 10.69 6.23
CA LEU A 148 7.31 9.43 6.70
C LEU A 148 7.20 9.37 8.24
N THR A 149 8.27 9.74 8.95
CA THR A 149 8.29 9.70 10.42
C THR A 149 7.30 10.69 11.03
N ARG A 150 7.14 11.88 10.43
CA ARG A 150 6.13 12.85 10.89
C ARG A 150 4.70 12.37 10.65
N LYS A 151 4.46 11.63 9.56
CA LYS A 151 3.14 11.04 9.29
C LYS A 151 2.80 9.96 10.31
N MET A 152 3.71 9.01 10.57
CA MET A 152 3.53 8.01 11.64
C MET A 152 3.37 8.68 13.01
N GLY A 153 4.19 9.69 13.32
CA GLY A 153 4.09 10.42 14.59
C GLY A 153 2.78 11.21 14.75
N ARG A 154 2.19 11.70 13.66
CA ARG A 154 0.86 12.34 13.70
C ARG A 154 -0.23 11.33 14.03
N HIS A 155 -0.21 10.18 13.37
CA HIS A 155 -1.16 9.11 13.66
C HIS A 155 -1.08 8.67 15.13
N LEU A 156 0.13 8.47 15.65
CA LEU A 156 0.34 8.14 17.07
C LEU A 156 -0.21 9.23 18.02
N LEU A 157 -0.16 10.51 17.63
CA LEU A 157 -0.69 11.61 18.44
C LEU A 157 -2.22 11.72 18.47
N GLU A 158 -2.91 11.09 17.51
CA GLU A 158 -4.38 11.10 17.43
C GLU A 158 -5.01 10.06 18.38
N ASP A 159 -4.21 9.16 18.95
CA ASP A 159 -4.63 8.13 19.90
C ASP A 159 -4.38 8.55 21.36
N SER A 160 -5.26 8.15 22.28
CA SER A 160 -5.17 8.52 23.69
C SER A 160 -4.07 7.81 24.48
N ASN A 161 -3.53 6.69 23.97
CA ASN A 161 -2.57 5.87 24.72
C ASN A 161 -1.09 6.13 24.35
N VAL A 162 -0.82 7.06 23.42
CA VAL A 162 0.54 7.43 23.04
C VAL A 162 0.81 8.90 23.31
N GLU A 163 1.73 9.16 24.23
CA GLU A 163 2.17 10.51 24.57
C GLU A 163 3.49 10.86 23.90
N VAL A 164 3.57 12.05 23.32
CA VAL A 164 4.80 12.56 22.72
C VAL A 164 5.25 13.84 23.42
N PHE A 165 6.47 13.79 23.94
CA PHE A 165 7.12 14.91 24.61
C PHE A 165 8.20 15.52 23.71
N LEU A 166 7.89 16.66 23.08
CA LEU A 166 8.87 17.45 22.32
C LEU A 166 9.73 18.30 23.26
N TYR A 167 10.95 18.64 22.84
CA TYR A 167 11.94 19.34 23.67
C TYR A 167 12.34 18.61 24.97
N HIS A 168 12.12 17.30 25.03
CA HIS A 168 12.47 16.49 26.19
C HIS A 168 13.67 15.62 25.88
N GLU A 169 14.67 15.66 26.74
CA GLU A 169 15.92 14.93 26.56
C GLU A 169 16.13 13.97 27.72
N VAL A 170 16.18 12.67 27.42
CA VAL A 170 16.61 11.65 28.38
C VAL A 170 18.10 11.86 28.66
N LYS A 171 18.48 11.88 29.94
CA LYS A 171 19.85 12.09 30.40
C LYS A 171 20.47 10.88 31.06
N ASP A 172 19.64 10.01 31.61
CA ASP A 172 20.07 8.90 32.43
C ASP A 172 18.98 7.82 32.42
N ILE A 173 19.39 6.56 32.48
CA ILE A 173 18.51 5.40 32.49
C ILE A 173 19.04 4.45 33.57
N ASP A 174 18.32 4.31 34.68
CA ASP A 174 18.74 3.48 35.82
C ASP A 174 17.85 2.24 35.97
N PRO A 175 18.40 1.03 36.19
CA PRO A 175 17.58 -0.12 36.56
C PRO A 175 17.05 0.04 37.99
N ARG A 176 15.80 -0.37 38.21
CA ARG A 176 15.15 -0.36 39.53
C ARG A 176 15.12 -1.74 40.16
N ALA A 177 14.96 -1.78 41.49
CA ALA A 177 14.86 -3.03 42.25
C ALA A 177 13.59 -3.86 41.92
N ASP A 178 12.55 -3.22 41.38
CA ASP A 178 11.29 -3.86 40.95
C ASP A 178 11.35 -4.44 39.52
N GLY A 179 12.51 -4.34 38.85
CA GLY A 179 12.70 -4.83 37.49
C GLY A 179 12.32 -3.83 36.39
N LYS A 180 11.81 -2.64 36.76
CA LYS A 180 11.50 -1.55 35.82
C LYS A 180 12.72 -0.65 35.58
N TRP A 181 12.56 0.31 34.66
CA TRP A 181 13.58 1.31 34.34
C TRP A 181 13.13 2.70 34.79
N GLN A 182 14.05 3.46 35.37
CA GLN A 182 13.85 4.86 35.71
C GLN A 182 14.64 5.75 34.74
N MET A 183 13.97 6.69 34.11
CA MET A 183 14.59 7.63 33.17
C MET A 183 14.56 9.03 33.75
N LYS A 184 15.72 9.70 33.75
CA LYS A 184 15.81 11.13 34.11
C LYS A 184 15.67 11.95 32.84
N ILE A 185 14.58 12.71 32.75
CA ILE A 185 14.25 13.52 31.57
C ILE A 185 14.40 15.00 31.91
N LYS A 186 15.03 15.76 31.01
CA LYS A 186 15.18 17.20 31.09
C LYS A 186 14.31 17.88 30.04
N ASP A 187 13.38 18.72 30.48
CA ASP A 187 12.70 19.70 29.63
C ASP A 187 13.71 20.79 29.23
N ARG A 188 13.95 20.94 27.93
CA ARG A 188 14.92 21.89 27.39
C ARG A 188 14.39 23.33 27.30
N ILE A 189 13.08 23.53 27.39
CA ILE A 189 12.46 24.87 27.40
C ILE A 189 12.48 25.43 28.81
N HIS A 190 11.91 24.70 29.77
CA HIS A 190 11.73 25.22 31.13
C HIS A 190 12.84 24.78 32.10
N SER A 191 13.79 23.96 31.64
CA SER A 191 14.85 23.35 32.47
C SER A 191 14.34 22.51 33.64
N HIS A 192 13.07 22.12 33.60
CA HIS A 192 12.47 21.19 34.56
C HIS A 192 13.06 19.79 34.37
N LYS A 193 13.24 19.06 35.47
CA LYS A 193 13.67 17.67 35.46
C LYS A 193 12.56 16.81 36.01
N GLN A 194 12.27 15.72 35.33
CA GLN A 194 11.28 14.74 35.75
C GLN A 194 11.84 13.33 35.67
N GLU A 195 11.27 12.44 36.46
CA GLU A 195 11.59 11.02 36.44
C GLU A 195 10.38 10.27 35.89
N VAL A 196 10.63 9.39 34.91
CA VAL A 196 9.60 8.53 34.32
C VAL A 196 10.03 7.09 34.54
N VAL A 197 9.07 6.24 34.90
CA VAL A 197 9.29 4.81 35.11
C VAL A 197 8.64 4.06 33.96
N ALA A 198 9.34 3.09 33.39
CA ALA A 198 8.85 2.29 32.28
C ALA A 198 9.19 0.81 32.47
N ASP A 199 8.29 -0.06 32.02
CA ASP A 199 8.47 -1.51 32.00
C ASP A 199 9.42 -1.96 30.88
N PHE A 200 9.47 -1.19 29.79
CA PHE A 200 10.36 -1.40 28.66
C PHE A 200 10.95 -0.06 28.18
N VAL A 201 12.24 -0.05 27.82
CA VAL A 201 12.91 1.14 27.28
C VAL A 201 13.53 0.83 25.92
N PHE A 202 13.15 1.61 24.92
CA PHE A 202 13.83 1.61 23.62
C PHE A 202 14.65 2.87 23.43
N ILE A 203 15.97 2.70 23.33
CA ILE A 203 16.91 3.76 22.97
C ILE A 203 16.97 3.81 21.43
N GLY A 204 16.52 4.93 20.86
CA GLY A 204 16.52 5.14 19.42
C GLY A 204 17.93 5.08 18.79
N ALA A 205 17.99 5.11 17.45
CA ALA A 205 19.25 5.03 16.72
C ALA A 205 19.98 6.38 16.58
N GLY A 206 21.28 6.32 16.32
CA GLY A 206 22.14 7.49 16.06
C GLY A 206 23.22 7.65 17.13
N GLY A 207 24.08 8.67 16.98
CA GLY A 207 25.25 8.81 17.86
C GLY A 207 24.92 8.96 19.35
N TYR A 208 23.77 9.57 19.69
CA TYR A 208 23.36 9.76 21.09
C TYR A 208 22.79 8.49 21.76
N ALA A 209 22.58 7.41 20.99
CA ALA A 209 22.18 6.12 21.54
C ALA A 209 23.25 5.53 22.45
N LEU A 210 24.53 5.74 22.11
CA LEU A 210 25.66 5.19 22.85
C LEU A 210 25.74 5.73 24.29
N PRO A 211 25.77 7.06 24.55
CA PRO A 211 25.76 7.57 25.92
C PRO A 211 24.57 7.10 26.76
N LEU A 212 23.37 6.99 26.18
CA LEU A 212 22.19 6.48 26.88
C LEU A 212 22.32 4.99 27.22
N LEU A 213 22.84 4.20 26.29
CA LEU A 213 23.08 2.78 26.53
C LEU A 213 24.16 2.58 27.60
N GLU A 214 25.23 3.37 27.57
CA GLU A 214 26.27 3.34 28.62
C GLU A 214 25.71 3.73 29.98
N SER A 215 24.80 4.71 30.04
CA SER A 215 24.14 5.11 31.31
C SER A 215 23.28 4.00 31.93
N SER A 216 22.77 3.06 31.10
CA SER A 216 21.95 1.94 31.58
C SER A 216 22.71 0.88 32.38
N ASP A 217 24.05 0.92 32.35
CA ASP A 217 24.94 0.00 33.06
C ASP A 217 24.67 -1.51 32.80
N ILE A 218 24.01 -1.84 31.68
CA ILE A 218 23.82 -3.24 31.26
C ILE A 218 25.14 -3.83 30.78
N LYS A 219 25.35 -5.14 31.00
CA LYS A 219 26.59 -5.81 30.56
C LYS A 219 26.76 -5.78 29.05
N GLU A 220 25.65 -5.84 28.33
CA GLU A 220 25.59 -5.82 26.89
C GLU A 220 25.96 -4.45 26.30
N SER A 221 26.15 -3.39 27.10
CA SER A 221 26.69 -2.11 26.62
C SER A 221 28.22 -2.09 26.58
N GLU A 222 28.89 -3.07 27.17
CA GLU A 222 30.35 -3.12 27.22
C GLU A 222 30.96 -3.41 25.84
N GLY A 223 32.08 -2.77 25.53
CA GLY A 223 32.83 -3.03 24.29
C GLY A 223 32.45 -2.13 23.11
N TYR A 224 31.41 -1.31 23.20
CA TYR A 224 31.07 -0.30 22.17
C TYR A 224 31.73 1.04 22.44
N GLY A 225 32.12 1.75 21.37
CA GLY A 225 32.69 3.09 21.47
C GLY A 225 32.40 3.93 20.21
N GLY A 226 32.31 5.24 20.38
CA GLY A 226 32.05 6.17 19.28
C GLY A 226 33.31 6.41 18.44
N PHE A 227 33.18 6.44 17.10
CA PHE A 227 34.28 6.76 16.20
C PHE A 227 33.95 8.04 15.39
N PRO A 228 34.84 9.05 15.33
CA PRO A 228 34.50 10.41 14.85
C PRO A 228 34.52 10.57 13.32
N VAL A 229 33.80 9.70 12.62
CA VAL A 229 33.65 9.77 11.16
C VAL A 229 32.30 10.39 10.82
N SER A 230 32.30 11.32 9.86
CA SER A 230 31.10 11.99 9.35
C SER A 230 31.10 12.04 7.83
N GLY A 231 29.91 12.18 7.23
CA GLY A 231 29.75 12.41 5.79
C GLY A 231 29.35 13.86 5.50
N GLN A 232 29.97 14.46 4.49
CA GLN A 232 29.63 15.79 3.99
C GLN A 232 29.09 15.73 2.57
N TRP A 233 28.10 16.58 2.27
CA TRP A 233 27.42 16.61 0.98
C TRP A 233 27.49 18.00 0.37
N LEU A 234 27.77 18.05 -0.93
CA LEU A 234 27.54 19.24 -1.73
C LEU A 234 26.11 19.17 -2.29
N VAL A 235 25.34 20.24 -2.09
CA VAL A 235 23.93 20.29 -2.49
C VAL A 235 23.75 21.40 -3.51
N THR A 236 23.02 21.12 -4.59
CA THR A 236 22.56 22.15 -5.54
C THR A 236 21.05 22.07 -5.74
N HIS A 237 20.43 23.25 -5.78
CA HIS A 237 19.01 23.46 -6.08
C HIS A 237 18.77 24.11 -7.44
N ASN A 238 19.83 24.28 -8.24
CA ASN A 238 19.73 24.84 -9.58
C ASN A 238 18.93 23.88 -10.48
N GLN A 239 17.73 24.28 -10.88
CA GLN A 239 16.81 23.42 -11.63
C GLN A 239 17.36 23.04 -13.01
N ASP A 240 18.10 23.94 -13.68
CA ASP A 240 18.74 23.64 -14.98
C ASP A 240 19.71 22.45 -14.87
N LEU A 241 20.41 22.31 -13.74
CA LEU A 241 21.29 21.17 -13.48
C LEU A 241 20.50 19.94 -13.05
N VAL A 242 19.49 20.13 -12.20
CA VAL A 242 18.65 19.02 -11.70
C VAL A 242 17.93 18.31 -12.85
N GLU A 243 17.36 19.05 -13.81
CA GLU A 243 16.67 18.47 -14.97
C GLU A 243 17.58 17.60 -15.84
N GLN A 244 18.88 17.89 -15.86
CA GLN A 244 19.87 17.08 -16.58
C GLN A 244 20.18 15.75 -15.87
N HIS A 245 19.82 15.54 -14.61
CA HIS A 245 20.20 14.33 -13.88
C HIS A 245 19.04 13.75 -13.07
N GLN A 246 18.51 12.62 -13.53
CA GLN A 246 17.28 12.02 -12.99
C GLN A 246 17.50 10.63 -12.37
N ALA A 247 18.69 10.38 -11.81
CA ALA A 247 19.06 9.10 -11.20
C ALA A 247 19.91 9.29 -9.93
N LYS A 248 20.17 8.18 -9.22
CA LYS A 248 21.26 8.06 -8.24
C LYS A 248 22.38 7.23 -8.85
N VAL A 249 23.59 7.74 -8.85
CA VAL A 249 24.74 7.14 -9.56
C VAL A 249 25.85 6.81 -8.59
N TYR A 250 26.01 5.52 -8.32
CA TYR A 250 27.01 4.94 -7.42
C TYR A 250 28.26 4.53 -8.19
N THR A 251 29.43 4.69 -7.58
CA THR A 251 30.71 4.27 -8.14
C THR A 251 31.43 3.34 -7.18
N GLN A 252 32.43 2.60 -7.68
CA GLN A 252 33.20 1.67 -6.85
C GLN A 252 34.23 2.43 -6.02
N ALA A 253 34.41 2.03 -4.75
CA ALA A 253 35.52 2.50 -3.94
C ALA A 253 36.86 2.10 -4.57
N THR A 254 37.86 2.97 -4.48
CA THR A 254 39.25 2.53 -4.69
C THR A 254 39.66 1.61 -3.53
N VAL A 255 40.56 0.65 -3.80
CA VAL A 255 40.98 -0.41 -2.85
C VAL A 255 41.45 0.14 -1.48
N ASP A 256 41.94 1.39 -1.45
CA ASP A 256 42.45 2.05 -0.25
C ASP A 256 41.47 3.06 0.40
N ALA A 257 40.30 3.33 -0.21
CA ALA A 257 39.32 4.26 0.31
C ALA A 257 38.32 3.54 1.24
N PRO A 258 37.94 4.14 2.38
CA PRO A 258 36.88 3.57 3.20
C PRO A 258 35.57 3.51 2.40
N PRO A 259 34.78 2.43 2.53
CA PRO A 259 33.55 2.25 1.75
C PRO A 259 32.56 3.42 1.88
N MET A 260 32.58 4.12 3.02
CA MET A 260 31.69 5.24 3.32
C MET A 260 32.10 6.59 2.68
N SER A 261 33.17 6.66 1.90
CA SER A 261 33.68 7.92 1.33
C SER A 261 33.69 7.98 -0.19
N VAL A 262 33.01 7.05 -0.87
CA VAL A 262 32.92 7.07 -2.32
C VAL A 262 31.85 8.07 -2.73
N PRO A 263 32.20 9.19 -3.39
CA PRO A 263 31.21 10.17 -3.77
C PRO A 263 30.32 9.61 -4.87
N HIS A 264 29.02 9.69 -4.65
CA HIS A 264 27.97 9.42 -5.62
C HIS A 264 27.15 10.69 -5.87
N LEU A 265 26.47 10.72 -7.01
CA LEU A 265 25.58 11.82 -7.39
C LEU A 265 24.13 11.35 -7.29
N ASP A 266 23.40 11.92 -6.34
CA ASP A 266 22.04 11.52 -5.99
C ASP A 266 21.04 12.59 -6.38
N LEU A 267 20.03 12.21 -7.17
CA LEU A 267 18.76 12.91 -7.15
C LEU A 267 18.06 12.69 -5.80
N ARG A 268 17.58 13.79 -5.20
CA ARG A 268 16.72 13.80 -4.01
C ARG A 268 15.42 14.52 -4.31
N ILE A 269 14.31 13.97 -3.81
CA ILE A 269 12.97 14.51 -3.93
C ILE A 269 12.45 14.78 -2.52
N ILE A 270 12.56 16.04 -2.09
CA ILE A 270 12.26 16.45 -0.73
C ILE A 270 11.14 17.49 -0.78
N ASP A 271 10.02 17.17 -0.14
CA ASP A 271 8.82 18.02 -0.06
C ASP A 271 8.37 18.52 -1.46
N GLY A 272 8.34 17.58 -2.43
CA GLY A 272 7.95 17.83 -3.82
C GLY A 272 9.02 18.52 -4.68
N LYS A 273 10.17 18.91 -4.10
CA LYS A 273 11.25 19.61 -4.81
C LYS A 273 12.43 18.69 -5.08
N LYS A 274 12.96 18.77 -6.31
CA LYS A 274 14.15 18.02 -6.73
C LYS A 274 15.43 18.81 -6.40
N ALA A 275 16.46 18.09 -5.94
CA ALA A 275 17.80 18.61 -5.71
C ALA A 275 18.86 17.54 -6.03
N LEU A 276 20.09 17.95 -6.31
CA LEU A 276 21.22 17.04 -6.49
C LEU A 276 22.16 17.11 -5.29
N LEU A 277 22.55 15.94 -4.80
CA LEU A 277 23.49 15.73 -3.72
C LEU A 277 24.72 15.02 -4.26
N PHE A 278 25.90 15.60 -4.04
CA PHE A 278 27.18 14.98 -4.42
C PHE A 278 28.03 14.72 -3.18
N GLY A 279 28.40 13.46 -2.95
CA GLY A 279 29.03 12.98 -1.72
C GLY A 279 28.63 11.53 -1.42
N PRO A 280 28.79 11.03 -0.18
CA PRO A 280 29.38 11.72 0.96
C PRO A 280 30.91 11.81 0.84
N PHE A 281 31.46 12.98 1.12
CA PHE A 281 32.90 13.14 1.37
C PHE A 281 33.19 12.79 2.83
N ALA A 282 34.31 12.09 3.06
CA ALA A 282 34.77 11.82 4.41
C ALA A 282 35.05 13.13 5.16
N GLY A 283 34.46 13.28 6.33
CA GLY A 283 34.70 14.39 7.25
C GLY A 283 34.93 13.89 8.67
N PHE A 284 35.46 14.76 9.52
CA PHE A 284 35.67 14.49 10.94
C PHE A 284 34.70 15.31 11.79
N SER A 285 34.06 14.68 12.77
CA SER A 285 33.20 15.35 13.74
C SER A 285 33.24 14.62 15.08
N THR A 286 33.41 15.38 16.16
CA THR A 286 33.28 14.87 17.54
C THR A 286 31.84 14.95 18.06
N LYS A 287 30.93 15.56 17.30
CA LYS A 287 29.50 15.60 17.63
C LYS A 287 28.82 14.28 17.27
N PHE A 288 27.94 13.82 18.15
CA PHE A 288 27.10 12.63 17.93
C PHE A 288 25.74 12.95 17.30
N LEU A 289 25.28 14.20 17.41
CA LEU A 289 24.05 14.74 16.79
C LEU A 289 24.37 16.01 15.97
N LYS A 290 23.50 16.41 15.02
CA LYS A 290 23.70 17.66 14.26
C LYS A 290 23.56 18.87 15.20
N GLU A 291 22.55 18.85 16.06
CA GLU A 291 22.35 19.80 17.17
C GLU A 291 23.01 19.33 18.49
N GLY A 292 24.12 18.57 18.37
CA GLY A 292 24.91 17.99 19.48
C GLY A 292 26.11 18.84 19.94
N SER A 293 26.83 18.36 20.96
CA SER A 293 27.99 19.02 21.54
C SER A 293 29.29 18.52 20.92
N TYR A 294 30.31 19.39 20.80
CA TYR A 294 31.65 18.95 20.39
C TYR A 294 32.36 18.11 21.47
N LEU A 295 31.80 18.07 22.68
CA LEU A 295 32.29 17.25 23.80
C LEU A 295 31.71 15.84 23.80
N ASP A 296 30.75 15.51 22.92
CA ASP A 296 30.06 14.20 22.91
C ASP A 296 31.07 13.03 22.86
N LEU A 297 32.03 13.07 21.93
CA LEU A 297 33.07 12.03 21.83
C LEU A 297 33.99 11.99 23.06
N PRO A 298 34.64 13.10 23.50
CA PRO A 298 35.45 13.07 24.73
C PRO A 298 34.72 12.56 25.98
N GLU A 299 33.46 12.95 26.17
CA GLU A 299 32.63 12.53 27.32
C GLU A 299 32.25 11.05 27.24
N SER A 300 32.16 10.49 26.03
CA SER A 300 31.90 9.06 25.83
C SER A 300 33.08 8.15 26.21
N VAL A 301 34.32 8.66 26.29
CA VAL A 301 35.49 7.80 26.57
C VAL A 301 35.53 7.38 28.03
N ASN A 302 35.49 6.07 28.29
CA ASN A 302 35.51 5.49 29.63
C ASN A 302 36.35 4.21 29.70
N THR A 303 36.53 3.65 30.89
CA THR A 303 37.36 2.45 31.09
C THR A 303 36.80 1.19 30.42
N LYS A 304 35.49 1.14 30.15
CA LYS A 304 34.81 0.01 29.51
C LYS A 304 35.02 0.00 27.98
N ASN A 305 35.18 1.17 27.36
CA ASN A 305 35.28 1.29 25.89
C ASN A 305 36.66 1.71 25.35
N ILE A 306 37.59 2.18 26.19
CA ILE A 306 38.90 2.69 25.75
C ILE A 306 39.72 1.65 24.97
N ARG A 307 39.61 0.36 25.32
CA ARG A 307 40.27 -0.74 24.60
C ARG A 307 39.69 -0.92 23.19
N SER A 308 38.37 -0.84 23.05
CA SER A 308 37.67 -0.92 21.76
C SER A 308 38.00 0.27 20.87
N LEU A 309 37.98 1.49 21.42
CA LEU A 309 38.36 2.71 20.71
C LEU A 309 39.79 2.66 20.20
N PHE A 310 40.73 2.22 21.05
CA PHE A 310 42.13 2.09 20.68
C PHE A 310 42.35 1.01 19.61
N GLY A 311 41.67 -0.14 19.74
CA GLY A 311 41.70 -1.20 18.74
C GLY A 311 41.17 -0.72 17.38
N ALA A 312 39.99 -0.08 17.38
CA ALA A 312 39.38 0.44 16.16
C ALA A 312 40.27 1.49 15.49
N TRP A 313 40.92 2.36 16.27
CA TRP A 313 41.90 3.32 15.76
C TRP A 313 43.11 2.64 15.10
N TRP A 314 43.69 1.62 15.75
CA TRP A 314 44.86 0.91 15.24
C TRP A 314 44.58 0.13 13.94
N HIS A 315 43.41 -0.52 13.85
CA HIS A 315 43.00 -1.25 12.65
C HIS A 315 42.64 -0.34 11.48
N ASN A 316 42.41 0.96 11.72
CA ASN A 316 41.99 1.94 10.72
C ASN A 316 43.01 3.07 10.53
N LEU A 317 44.31 2.81 10.74
CA LEU A 317 45.38 3.79 10.48
C LEU A 317 45.35 4.42 9.07
N PRO A 318 44.93 3.74 7.98
CA PRO A 318 44.74 4.38 6.68
C PRO A 318 43.67 5.50 6.69
N LEU A 319 42.59 5.32 7.44
CA LEU A 319 41.53 6.32 7.64
C LEU A 319 42.03 7.55 8.41
N THR A 320 43.04 7.38 9.27
CA THR A 320 43.63 8.49 10.03
C THR A 320 44.43 9.47 9.17
N LYS A 321 44.83 9.07 7.93
CA LYS A 321 45.49 9.98 6.96
C LYS A 321 44.58 11.12 6.48
N TYR A 322 43.27 10.98 6.67
CA TYR A 322 42.26 11.99 6.32
C TYR A 322 41.88 12.88 7.53
N LEU A 323 42.50 12.67 8.70
CA LEU A 323 42.33 13.50 9.89
C LEU A 323 43.34 14.66 9.85
N PRO A 324 42.97 15.87 10.30
CA PRO A 324 43.92 16.98 10.43
C PRO A 324 45.06 16.59 11.39
N ASP A 325 46.27 16.65 10.85
CA ASP A 325 47.53 16.12 11.39
C ASP A 325 47.97 16.89 12.65
N LYS A 326 47.39 16.59 13.83
CA LYS A 326 47.89 17.03 15.14
C LYS A 326 47.68 16.00 16.25
N GLY A 327 48.71 15.17 16.44
CA GLY A 327 49.34 14.95 17.75
C GLY A 327 48.70 13.96 18.73
N PHE A 328 49.09 12.69 18.64
CA PHE A 328 49.36 11.83 19.81
C PHE A 328 50.40 10.77 19.39
N ARG A 329 51.56 10.76 20.07
CA ARG A 329 52.63 9.74 19.92
C ARG A 329 52.76 9.01 21.26
N SER A 330 52.69 7.68 21.29
CA SER A 330 53.47 6.78 22.17
C SER A 330 52.99 5.31 22.08
N SER A 331 53.92 4.41 22.40
CA SER A 331 54.06 2.97 22.11
C SER A 331 53.52 1.98 23.18
N LYS A 332 52.94 0.85 22.73
CA LYS A 332 53.36 -0.56 23.03
C LYS A 332 52.38 -1.56 22.37
N LYS A 333 52.94 -2.67 21.88
CA LYS A 333 52.23 -3.84 21.31
C LYS A 333 51.74 -4.74 22.45
N ASP A 334 50.48 -5.18 22.37
CA ASP A 334 50.05 -6.48 22.88
C ASP A 334 48.94 -7.05 21.99
N GLU A 335 49.14 -8.29 21.54
CA GLU A 335 48.20 -9.09 20.74
C GLU A 335 47.27 -9.89 21.66
N LYS A 336 45.96 -9.65 21.54
CA LYS A 336 44.87 -10.64 21.43
C LYS A 336 43.52 -9.90 21.43
N ASP A 337 42.86 -9.95 20.26
CA ASP A 337 41.57 -9.37 19.87
C ASP A 337 41.33 -7.90 20.28
N GLY A 338 41.70 -6.99 19.36
CA GLY A 338 41.41 -5.55 19.44
C GLY A 338 40.07 -5.20 18.77
N GLY A 339 39.44 -4.11 19.20
CA GLY A 339 38.16 -3.64 18.64
C GLY A 339 38.21 -3.42 17.13
N LYS A 340 37.13 -3.80 16.44
CA LYS A 340 36.98 -3.66 14.98
C LYS A 340 35.92 -2.59 14.69
N LEU A 341 36.15 -1.80 13.64
CA LEU A 341 35.13 -0.87 13.15
C LEU A 341 34.08 -1.68 12.39
N GLU A 342 32.87 -1.75 12.93
CA GLU A 342 31.73 -2.42 12.29
C GLU A 342 30.91 -1.42 11.46
N PHE A 343 30.58 -1.83 10.24
CA PHE A 343 29.80 -1.03 9.29
C PHE A 343 28.42 -1.67 9.11
N GLY A 344 27.48 -1.24 9.93
CA GLY A 344 26.12 -1.77 9.95
C GLY A 344 25.39 -1.35 11.22
N THR A 345 24.22 -1.92 11.43
CA THR A 345 23.40 -1.65 12.62
C THR A 345 23.35 -2.86 13.50
N GLU A 346 23.60 -2.62 14.76
CA GLU A 346 23.62 -3.64 15.78
C GLU A 346 22.47 -3.40 16.75
N VAL A 347 21.67 -4.44 16.95
CA VAL A 347 20.58 -4.45 17.92
C VAL A 347 21.13 -5.00 19.22
N VAL A 348 21.28 -4.14 20.22
CA VAL A 348 21.70 -4.50 21.58
C VAL A 348 20.45 -4.63 22.45
N VAL A 349 20.24 -5.80 23.06
CA VAL A 349 19.12 -6.06 23.97
C VAL A 349 19.69 -6.70 25.23
N ASN A 350 19.25 -6.26 26.41
CA ASN A 350 19.70 -6.90 27.64
C ASN A 350 19.16 -8.33 27.75
N LYS A 351 19.80 -9.15 28.59
CA LYS A 351 19.36 -10.54 28.83
C LYS A 351 17.88 -10.68 29.23
N ALA A 352 17.30 -9.67 29.89
CA ALA A 352 15.90 -9.70 30.32
C ALA A 352 14.90 -9.27 29.23
N GLY A 353 15.37 -8.74 28.09
CA GLY A 353 14.48 -8.24 27.03
C GLY A 353 13.73 -6.94 27.38
N THR A 354 14.13 -6.23 28.44
CA THR A 354 13.42 -5.05 28.99
C THR A 354 14.02 -3.71 28.51
N ILE A 355 15.22 -3.73 27.93
CA ILE A 355 15.83 -2.55 27.31
C ILE A 355 16.53 -2.95 26.02
N ALA A 356 16.34 -2.13 24.98
CA ALA A 356 16.94 -2.32 23.67
C ALA A 356 17.51 -1.01 23.12
N SER A 357 18.58 -1.10 22.35
CA SER A 357 19.23 0.03 21.67
C SER A 357 19.72 -0.37 20.28
N LEU A 358 19.82 0.62 19.40
CA LEU A 358 20.45 0.48 18.09
C LEU A 358 21.77 1.24 18.02
N LEU A 359 22.86 0.51 17.81
CA LEU A 359 24.19 1.06 17.62
C LEU A 359 24.67 0.94 16.17
N GLY A 360 25.66 1.75 15.82
CA GLY A 360 26.35 1.70 14.53
C GLY A 360 25.91 2.78 13.55
N ALA A 361 26.43 2.70 12.32
CA ALA A 361 25.92 3.51 11.23
C ALA A 361 24.44 3.15 11.08
N SER A 362 23.55 4.15 11.24
CA SER A 362 22.11 3.96 11.07
C SER A 362 21.94 3.06 9.85
N PRO A 363 21.20 1.95 9.96
CA PRO A 363 20.89 1.25 8.74
C PRO A 363 20.12 2.30 7.95
N GLY A 364 20.31 2.34 6.64
CA GLY A 364 19.50 3.22 5.80
C GLY A 364 18.08 3.09 6.33
N ALA A 365 17.41 4.21 6.64
CA ALA A 365 16.10 4.14 7.29
C ALA A 365 15.10 3.25 6.50
N SER A 366 15.48 2.89 5.26
CA SER A 366 15.10 1.72 4.48
C SER A 366 14.86 0.43 5.28
N THR A 367 15.74 -0.05 6.16
CA THR A 367 15.54 -1.35 6.86
C THR A 367 14.99 -1.19 8.27
N ALA A 368 14.40 -0.02 8.57
CA ALA A 368 13.90 0.30 9.89
C ALA A 368 12.86 -0.67 10.42
N VAL A 369 11.93 -1.12 9.58
CA VAL A 369 10.86 -2.03 10.02
C VAL A 369 11.46 -3.38 10.42
N TYR A 370 12.29 -3.97 9.57
CA TYR A 370 13.00 -5.21 9.87
C TYR A 370 13.82 -5.13 11.17
N ALA A 371 14.56 -4.04 11.37
CA ALA A 371 15.31 -3.84 12.61
C ALA A 371 14.40 -3.77 13.85
N MET A 372 13.22 -3.16 13.75
CA MET A 372 12.25 -3.10 14.86
C MET A 372 11.56 -4.43 15.12
N LEU A 373 11.30 -5.24 14.08
CA LEU A 373 10.83 -6.61 14.25
C LEU A 373 11.87 -7.46 15.02
N ASN A 374 13.16 -7.32 14.71
CA ASN A 374 14.22 -7.99 15.45
C ASN A 374 14.32 -7.52 16.91
N VAL A 375 14.05 -6.23 17.19
CA VAL A 375 13.96 -5.72 18.57
C VAL A 375 12.80 -6.40 19.30
N LEU A 376 11.63 -6.46 18.67
CA LEU A 376 10.45 -7.11 19.24
C LEU A 376 10.73 -8.60 19.49
N GLU A 377 11.21 -9.36 18.52
CA GLU A 377 11.52 -10.78 18.65
C GLU A 377 12.49 -11.07 19.82
N LYS A 378 13.59 -10.30 19.89
CA LYS A 378 14.59 -10.45 20.97
C LYS A 378 14.05 -10.03 22.34
N SER A 379 13.14 -9.08 22.39
CA SER A 379 12.56 -8.56 23.64
C SER A 379 11.39 -9.43 24.15
N LEU A 380 10.58 -9.96 23.23
CA LEU A 380 9.36 -10.75 23.50
C LEU A 380 9.66 -12.16 24.02
N ASN A 381 10.82 -12.74 23.67
CA ASN A 381 11.25 -14.04 24.20
C ASN A 381 11.36 -14.09 25.75
N ASN A 382 11.30 -12.95 26.44
CA ASN A 382 11.39 -12.85 27.89
C ASN A 382 10.19 -12.13 28.57
N TYR A 383 9.13 -11.79 27.84
CA TYR A 383 7.96 -11.05 28.37
C TYR A 383 6.69 -11.93 28.47
N PRO A 384 6.36 -12.52 29.64
CA PRO A 384 5.18 -13.38 29.80
C PRO A 384 3.82 -12.64 29.79
N LEU A 385 3.81 -11.31 29.89
CA LEU A 385 2.58 -10.50 29.89
C LEU A 385 1.99 -10.26 28.48
N LEU A 386 2.77 -10.44 27.41
CA LEU A 386 2.29 -10.31 26.02
C LEU A 386 1.87 -11.66 25.40
N ILE A 387 2.21 -12.78 26.05
CA ILE A 387 1.76 -14.13 25.66
C ILE A 387 0.34 -14.42 26.17
N THR A 388 -0.11 -13.70 27.19
CA THR A 388 -1.33 -14.03 27.95
C THR A 388 -2.64 -13.60 27.28
N HIS A 389 -2.62 -12.79 26.21
CA HIS A 389 -3.81 -12.53 25.38
C HIS A 389 -3.92 -13.39 24.10
N TYR A 390 -2.89 -14.19 23.78
CA TYR A 390 -2.96 -15.18 22.70
C TYR A 390 -3.15 -16.63 23.20
N SER A 391 -2.94 -16.89 24.48
CA SER A 391 -2.99 -18.26 25.04
C SER A 391 -4.40 -18.75 25.46
N SER A 392 -5.45 -17.92 25.40
CA SER A 392 -6.80 -18.33 25.82
C SER A 392 -7.73 -18.79 24.69
N SER A 393 -7.26 -18.91 23.44
CA SER A 393 -8.06 -19.49 22.34
C SER A 393 -7.39 -20.62 21.56
N MET A 394 -6.15 -21.01 21.90
CA MET A 394 -5.51 -22.18 21.29
C MET A 394 -5.24 -23.27 22.32
N SER A 395 -6.28 -24.01 22.69
CA SER A 395 -6.10 -25.40 23.09
C SER A 395 -6.92 -26.31 22.18
N ASP A 396 -6.20 -27.27 21.61
CA ASP A 396 -6.68 -28.57 21.13
C ASP A 396 -7.36 -28.61 19.76
N THR A 397 -6.58 -28.38 18.71
CA THR A 397 -6.14 -29.42 17.75
C THR A 397 -5.45 -28.75 16.55
N LEU A 398 -4.12 -28.78 16.50
CA LEU A 398 -3.37 -28.51 15.27
C LEU A 398 -3.61 -29.64 14.28
N VAL A 399 -4.73 -29.55 13.55
CA VAL A 399 -4.94 -30.34 12.35
C VAL A 399 -3.98 -29.79 11.30
N LYS A 400 -2.95 -30.56 10.94
CA LYS A 400 -2.14 -30.31 9.74
C LYS A 400 -3.10 -30.15 8.56
N PRO A 401 -3.09 -29.04 7.81
CA PRO A 401 -3.74 -29.03 6.51
C PRO A 401 -2.99 -30.02 5.63
N VAL A 402 -3.61 -31.16 5.37
CA VAL A 402 -3.26 -32.01 4.24
C VAL A 402 -3.86 -31.30 3.02
N ILE A 403 -3.18 -31.33 1.88
CA ILE A 403 -3.82 -31.08 0.58
C ILE A 403 -5.15 -31.85 0.62
N ALA A 404 -6.29 -31.17 0.54
CA ALA A 404 -7.56 -31.88 0.41
C ALA A 404 -7.39 -32.79 -0.81
N LYS A 405 -7.29 -34.10 -0.55
CA LYS A 405 -6.93 -35.12 -1.54
C LYS A 405 -7.93 -35.16 -2.70
N GLU A 406 -9.05 -34.47 -2.52
CA GLU A 406 -10.20 -34.28 -3.39
C GLU A 406 -10.06 -33.08 -4.35
N LEU A 407 -8.96 -32.30 -4.31
CA LEU A 407 -8.83 -31.03 -5.05
C LEU A 407 -7.78 -31.00 -6.18
N LEU A 408 -7.10 -32.12 -6.45
CA LEU A 408 -6.06 -32.22 -7.49
C LEU A 408 -6.21 -33.54 -8.27
N GLU A 409 -7.19 -33.63 -9.17
CA GLU A 409 -7.43 -34.86 -9.94
C GLU A 409 -6.44 -35.09 -11.09
N SER A 410 -5.59 -34.12 -11.46
CA SER A 410 -4.53 -34.40 -12.45
C SER A 410 -3.30 -33.49 -12.31
N LEU A 411 -2.27 -33.98 -11.61
CA LEU A 411 -0.89 -33.52 -11.79
C LEU A 411 -0.37 -34.05 -13.13
N GLN A 412 -0.45 -33.25 -14.21
CA GLN A 412 0.32 -33.51 -15.43
C GLN A 412 1.67 -32.80 -15.33
N ALA A 413 2.63 -33.46 -14.69
CA ALA A 413 4.01 -33.00 -14.69
C ALA A 413 4.69 -33.39 -16.01
N LYS A 414 5.14 -32.41 -16.78
CA LYS A 414 6.01 -32.64 -17.94
C LYS A 414 7.42 -32.19 -17.55
N ILE A 415 8.33 -33.15 -17.39
CA ILE A 415 9.75 -32.87 -17.13
C ILE A 415 10.37 -32.45 -18.47
N GLU A 416 10.44 -31.15 -18.73
CA GLU A 416 11.22 -30.61 -19.85
C GLU A 416 12.56 -30.07 -19.33
N GLU A 417 13.61 -30.85 -19.58
CA GLU A 417 15.05 -30.52 -19.61
C GLU A 417 15.68 -29.66 -18.50
N GLU A 418 16.48 -30.34 -17.65
CA GLU A 418 17.71 -29.96 -16.90
C GLU A 418 17.84 -28.60 -16.16
N LYS A 419 16.82 -27.72 -16.10
CA LYS A 419 16.91 -26.48 -15.30
C LYS A 419 15.66 -26.11 -14.50
N GLN A 420 14.48 -26.56 -14.91
CA GLN A 420 13.20 -26.19 -14.27
C GLN A 420 12.21 -27.36 -14.27
N VAL A 421 11.21 -27.29 -13.39
CA VAL A 421 10.08 -28.23 -13.35
C VAL A 421 8.79 -27.43 -13.43
N ILE A 422 7.93 -27.75 -14.40
CA ILE A 422 6.65 -27.06 -14.63
C ILE A 422 5.51 -27.95 -14.13
N VAL A 423 4.63 -27.36 -13.31
CA VAL A 423 3.50 -28.03 -12.68
C VAL A 423 2.21 -27.27 -13.02
N HIS A 424 1.34 -27.88 -13.83
CA HIS A 424 0.01 -27.35 -14.09
C HIS A 424 -0.97 -27.83 -13.01
N CYS A 425 -1.68 -26.89 -12.42
CA CYS A 425 -2.66 -27.11 -11.36
C CYS A 425 -4.05 -26.68 -11.86
N CYS A 426 -5.09 -27.35 -11.37
CA CYS A 426 -6.47 -27.02 -11.67
C CYS A 426 -7.27 -26.96 -10.36
N PHE A 427 -8.03 -25.89 -10.17
CA PHE A 427 -9.10 -25.82 -9.20
C PHE A 427 -10.43 -26.09 -9.95
N PRO A 428 -11.13 -27.20 -9.64
CA PRO A 428 -12.32 -27.60 -10.38
C PRO A 428 -13.48 -26.61 -10.19
N ALA A 429 -14.36 -26.50 -11.18
CA ALA A 429 -15.54 -25.67 -11.13
C ALA A 429 -16.37 -25.96 -9.86
N SER A 430 -16.60 -24.91 -9.06
CA SER A 430 -17.37 -24.97 -7.82
C SER A 430 -18.50 -23.93 -7.83
N PRO A 431 -19.67 -24.22 -7.21
CA PRO A 431 -20.78 -23.27 -7.04
C PRO A 431 -20.51 -22.19 -5.97
N SER A 432 -19.29 -22.10 -5.43
CA SER A 432 -18.86 -21.10 -4.44
C SER A 432 -18.29 -19.86 -5.14
N LEU A 433 -18.89 -18.68 -4.92
CA LEU A 433 -18.62 -17.44 -5.65
C LEU A 433 -17.75 -16.49 -4.82
N GLY A 434 -16.48 -16.31 -5.18
CA GLY A 434 -15.55 -15.39 -4.51
C GLY A 434 -14.39 -16.08 -3.77
N ASN A 435 -14.27 -17.39 -3.92
CA ASN A 435 -13.08 -18.13 -3.52
C ASN A 435 -11.80 -17.41 -3.95
N LEU A 436 -10.95 -17.16 -2.99
CA LEU A 436 -9.65 -16.56 -3.22
C LEU A 436 -8.59 -17.66 -3.12
N ILE A 437 -7.83 -17.83 -4.19
CA ILE A 437 -6.66 -18.71 -4.21
C ILE A 437 -5.39 -17.89 -4.27
N ARG A 438 -4.41 -18.25 -3.45
CA ARG A 438 -3.06 -17.72 -3.52
C ARG A 438 -2.07 -18.81 -3.20
N ILE A 439 -0.81 -18.54 -3.52
CA ILE A 439 0.31 -19.44 -3.20
C ILE A 439 1.32 -18.68 -2.37
N TRP A 440 1.88 -19.31 -1.35
CA TRP A 440 2.98 -18.74 -0.63
C TRP A 440 4.26 -18.81 -1.46
N PRO A 441 5.07 -17.74 -1.47
CA PRO A 441 6.41 -17.77 -2.08
C PRO A 441 7.30 -18.91 -1.55
N SER A 442 7.00 -19.43 -0.35
CA SER A 442 7.67 -20.55 0.28
C SER A 442 7.29 -21.92 -0.29
N THR A 443 6.42 -21.99 -1.30
CA THR A 443 6.04 -23.25 -1.96
C THR A 443 7.24 -23.87 -2.67
N TYR A 444 7.40 -25.19 -2.56
CA TYR A 444 8.52 -25.94 -3.11
C TYR A 444 8.09 -27.33 -3.56
N LEU A 445 8.88 -27.94 -4.46
CA LEU A 445 8.80 -29.37 -4.73
C LEU A 445 9.78 -30.12 -3.84
N PHE A 446 9.32 -31.19 -3.21
CA PHE A 446 10.13 -32.04 -2.34
C PHE A 446 10.36 -33.39 -3.01
N ASP A 447 11.61 -33.72 -3.33
CA ASP A 447 11.98 -35.04 -3.82
C ASP A 447 11.88 -36.06 -2.68
N LEU A 448 11.01 -37.04 -2.85
CA LEU A 448 10.74 -38.09 -1.86
C LEU A 448 11.93 -39.05 -1.65
N GLN A 449 12.94 -39.02 -2.51
CA GLN A 449 14.07 -39.94 -2.49
C GLN A 449 15.38 -39.31 -2.02
N SER A 450 15.58 -38.01 -2.28
CA SER A 450 16.87 -37.33 -2.05
C SER A 450 16.84 -36.20 -1.03
N ASP A 451 15.69 -35.96 -0.37
CA ASP A 451 15.47 -34.83 0.57
C ASP A 451 15.71 -33.45 -0.08
N HIS A 452 15.78 -33.42 -1.42
CA HIS A 452 16.03 -32.22 -2.20
C HIS A 452 14.76 -31.36 -2.30
N GLN A 453 14.93 -30.05 -2.15
CA GLN A 453 13.86 -29.06 -2.28
C GLN A 453 14.11 -28.16 -3.48
N SER A 454 13.17 -28.19 -4.43
CA SER A 454 13.17 -27.27 -5.56
C SER A 454 12.32 -26.05 -5.25
N LYS A 455 12.90 -24.85 -5.41
CA LYS A 455 12.26 -23.57 -5.11
C LYS A 455 11.29 -23.16 -6.21
N LEU A 456 10.16 -22.56 -5.83
CA LEU A 456 9.27 -21.88 -6.77
C LEU A 456 9.99 -20.68 -7.40
N ILE A 457 10.01 -20.63 -8.73
CA ILE A 457 10.64 -19.58 -9.54
C ILE A 457 9.59 -18.60 -10.06
N HIS A 458 8.45 -19.12 -10.53
CA HIS A 458 7.43 -18.32 -11.21
C HIS A 458 6.04 -18.95 -11.09
N THR A 459 5.01 -18.11 -11.22
CA THR A 459 3.61 -18.51 -11.29
C THR A 459 2.91 -17.85 -12.47
N GLU A 460 2.02 -18.57 -13.14
CA GLU A 460 1.14 -18.03 -14.17
C GLU A 460 -0.32 -18.21 -13.75
N ASN A 461 -1.14 -17.19 -14.00
CA ASN A 461 -2.58 -17.16 -13.67
C ASN A 461 -2.89 -17.40 -12.19
N ILE A 462 -1.94 -17.16 -11.28
CA ILE A 462 -2.16 -17.20 -9.83
C ILE A 462 -1.23 -16.22 -9.13
N THR A 463 -1.72 -15.59 -8.08
CA THR A 463 -1.02 -14.61 -7.28
C THR A 463 -0.29 -15.26 -6.12
N LEU A 464 0.88 -14.69 -5.80
CA LEU A 464 1.60 -15.04 -4.59
C LEU A 464 1.09 -14.20 -3.41
N PHE A 465 1.17 -14.76 -2.20
CA PHE A 465 0.93 -14.02 -0.96
C PHE A 465 1.65 -12.65 -0.99
N PRO A 466 0.99 -11.56 -0.56
CA PRO A 466 -0.32 -11.50 0.12
C PRO A 466 -1.53 -11.47 -0.82
N TYR A 467 -1.31 -11.40 -2.13
CA TYR A 467 -2.36 -11.14 -3.10
C TYR A 467 -3.17 -12.39 -3.36
N TRP A 468 -4.46 -12.20 -3.55
CA TRP A 468 -5.43 -13.24 -3.83
C TRP A 468 -5.82 -13.23 -5.31
N THR A 469 -6.01 -14.42 -5.88
CA THR A 469 -6.58 -14.61 -7.19
C THR A 469 -8.03 -15.04 -7.03
N PRO A 470 -8.99 -14.29 -7.58
CA PRO A 470 -10.38 -14.72 -7.57
C PRO A 470 -10.54 -15.92 -8.50
N ILE A 471 -11.20 -16.97 -8.00
CA ILE A 471 -11.58 -18.12 -8.81
C ILE A 471 -12.87 -17.78 -9.56
N PRO A 472 -12.91 -17.94 -10.90
CA PRO A 472 -14.12 -17.75 -11.68
C PRO A 472 -15.26 -18.66 -11.22
N PHE A 473 -16.45 -18.08 -11.04
CA PHE A 473 -17.67 -18.83 -10.67
C PHE A 473 -18.03 -19.87 -11.74
N MET A 474 -18.35 -21.10 -11.31
CA MET A 474 -18.82 -22.20 -12.16
C MET A 474 -17.88 -22.58 -13.33
N LYS A 475 -16.57 -22.31 -13.20
CA LYS A 475 -15.57 -22.66 -14.21
C LYS A 475 -14.31 -23.25 -13.57
N ASP A 476 -13.70 -24.20 -14.27
CA ASP A 476 -12.38 -24.71 -13.91
C ASP A 476 -11.35 -23.58 -14.00
N PHE A 477 -10.50 -23.49 -12.98
CA PHE A 477 -9.47 -22.48 -12.89
C PHE A 477 -8.09 -23.12 -12.94
N TRP A 478 -7.36 -22.86 -14.03
CA TRP A 478 -6.05 -23.42 -14.31
C TRP A 478 -4.94 -22.42 -14.03
N PHE A 479 -3.89 -22.87 -13.35
CA PHE A 479 -2.70 -22.07 -13.09
C PHE A 479 -1.43 -22.92 -13.21
N THR A 480 -0.29 -22.26 -13.45
CA THR A 480 1.00 -22.92 -13.67
C THR A 480 1.99 -22.49 -12.60
N LEU A 481 2.74 -23.46 -12.05
CA LEU A 481 3.86 -23.23 -11.13
C LEU A 481 5.15 -23.72 -11.77
N ILE A 482 6.17 -22.88 -11.76
CA ILE A 482 7.49 -23.19 -12.33
C ILE A 482 8.50 -23.21 -11.19
N PHE A 483 9.18 -24.34 -11.01
CA PHE A 483 10.19 -24.56 -9.97
C PHE A 483 11.58 -24.70 -10.57
N SER A 484 12.62 -24.61 -9.75
CA SER A 484 13.98 -25.01 -10.13
C SER A 484 14.05 -26.50 -10.51
N GLY A 485 15.14 -26.91 -11.16
CA GLY A 485 15.32 -28.31 -11.56
C GLY A 485 15.35 -29.25 -10.36
N LEU A 486 14.76 -30.43 -10.50
CA LEU A 486 14.95 -31.55 -9.58
C LEU A 486 16.15 -32.41 -10.02
N PRO A 487 16.74 -33.23 -9.11
CA PRO A 487 17.79 -34.17 -9.45
C PRO A 487 17.37 -35.13 -10.58
N LYS A 488 18.32 -35.53 -11.44
CA LYS A 488 18.05 -36.40 -12.61
C LYS A 488 17.49 -37.78 -12.23
N ASP A 489 17.73 -38.20 -11.00
CA ASP A 489 17.29 -39.46 -10.42
C ASP A 489 15.96 -39.35 -9.65
N CYS A 490 15.38 -38.16 -9.53
CA CYS A 490 14.06 -37.95 -8.91
C CYS A 490 12.97 -38.69 -9.70
N LYS A 491 12.31 -39.68 -9.08
CA LYS A 491 11.20 -40.43 -9.69
C LYS A 491 9.82 -39.98 -9.20
N SER A 492 9.76 -39.26 -8.09
CA SER A 492 8.52 -38.85 -7.43
C SER A 492 8.78 -37.66 -6.53
N PHE A 493 7.92 -36.64 -6.60
CA PHE A 493 8.02 -35.44 -5.78
C PHE A 493 6.65 -35.04 -5.21
N ASP A 494 6.66 -34.35 -4.08
CA ASP A 494 5.48 -33.71 -3.48
C ASP A 494 5.52 -32.20 -3.71
N LEU A 495 4.35 -31.57 -3.90
CA LEU A 495 4.20 -30.13 -3.78
C LEU A 495 3.95 -29.78 -2.31
N ARG A 496 4.80 -28.95 -1.70
CA ARG A 496 4.72 -28.57 -0.29
C ARG A 496 4.82 -27.07 -0.10
N GLU A 497 4.27 -26.59 1.01
CA GLU A 497 4.22 -25.18 1.35
C GLU A 497 4.60 -24.99 2.82
N VAL A 498 5.40 -23.97 3.12
CA VAL A 498 5.69 -23.55 4.50
C VAL A 498 4.84 -22.34 4.81
N ILE A 499 3.76 -22.54 5.57
CA ILE A 499 2.75 -21.53 5.87
C ILE A 499 3.11 -20.84 7.21
N PRO A 500 3.54 -19.55 7.22
CA PRO A 500 3.94 -18.84 8.43
C PRO A 500 2.76 -18.37 9.31
N GLU A 501 1.57 -18.17 8.72
CA GLU A 501 0.31 -17.73 9.36
C GLU A 501 -0.89 -18.46 8.73
N GLU A 502 -2.04 -18.59 9.40
CA GLU A 502 -3.23 -19.17 8.77
C GLU A 502 -3.57 -18.51 7.43
N GLY A 503 -3.84 -19.35 6.41
CA GLY A 503 -4.23 -18.92 5.06
C GLY A 503 -3.36 -19.52 3.97
N GLY A 504 -3.64 -20.77 3.58
CA GLY A 504 -3.15 -21.41 2.35
C GLY A 504 -4.08 -21.16 1.15
N PHE A 505 -4.01 -22.02 0.14
CA PHE A 505 -4.73 -22.07 -1.16
C PHE A 505 -6.17 -21.53 -1.28
N TYR A 506 -6.87 -21.29 -0.18
CA TYR A 506 -8.29 -21.02 -0.19
C TYR A 506 -8.67 -20.25 1.07
N VAL A 507 -9.25 -19.07 0.90
CA VAL A 507 -10.01 -18.39 1.96
C VAL A 507 -11.40 -18.07 1.42
N GLU A 508 -12.40 -18.53 2.17
CA GLU A 508 -13.81 -18.19 1.95
C GLU A 508 -14.04 -16.74 2.42
N SER A 509 -14.57 -15.87 1.56
CA SER A 509 -14.85 -14.49 1.96
C SER A 509 -15.97 -14.43 3.02
N THR A 510 -15.95 -13.43 3.89
CA THR A 510 -17.02 -13.24 4.90
C THR A 510 -18.41 -13.15 4.26
N ARG A 511 -18.50 -12.52 3.08
CA ARG A 511 -19.73 -12.44 2.28
C ARG A 511 -20.18 -13.81 1.80
N GLU A 512 -19.27 -14.64 1.30
CA GLU A 512 -19.59 -16.01 0.86
C GLU A 512 -20.07 -16.88 1.99
N LYS A 513 -19.37 -16.85 3.12
CA LYS A 513 -19.80 -17.59 4.30
C LYS A 513 -21.24 -17.22 4.66
N LYS A 514 -21.59 -15.93 4.60
CA LYS A 514 -22.96 -15.45 4.83
C LYS A 514 -23.95 -15.95 3.79
N LEU A 515 -23.58 -15.91 2.51
CA LEU A 515 -24.41 -16.44 1.43
C LEU A 515 -24.67 -17.94 1.63
N ASN A 516 -23.64 -18.71 1.96
CA ASN A 516 -23.72 -20.14 2.22
C ASN A 516 -24.58 -20.45 3.46
N ASP A 517 -24.47 -19.64 4.52
CA ASP A 517 -25.32 -19.77 5.70
C ASP A 517 -26.80 -19.48 5.37
N ILE A 518 -27.07 -18.48 4.52
CA ILE A 518 -28.42 -18.18 4.00
C ILE A 518 -28.96 -19.34 3.17
N ILE A 519 -28.16 -19.89 2.24
CA ILE A 519 -28.55 -21.03 1.39
C ILE A 519 -28.89 -22.24 2.26
N ARG A 520 -28.00 -22.61 3.20
CA ARG A 520 -28.21 -23.77 4.10
C ARG A 520 -29.45 -23.60 4.98
N TRP A 521 -29.66 -22.39 5.49
CA TRP A 521 -30.87 -22.06 6.22
C TRP A 521 -32.11 -22.19 5.33
N ALA A 522 -32.07 -21.66 4.11
CA ALA A 522 -33.18 -21.74 3.16
C ALA A 522 -33.51 -23.18 2.76
N GLU A 523 -32.53 -24.04 2.52
CA GLU A 523 -32.72 -25.47 2.21
C GLU A 523 -33.48 -26.21 3.31
N THR A 524 -33.18 -25.90 4.58
CA THR A 524 -33.80 -26.55 5.74
C THR A 524 -35.10 -25.88 6.21
N ASN A 525 -35.35 -24.63 5.83
CA ASN A 525 -36.53 -23.89 6.24
C ASN A 525 -37.79 -24.33 5.44
N PRO A 526 -38.86 -24.80 6.10
CA PRO A 526 -40.07 -25.30 5.42
C PRO A 526 -40.98 -24.19 4.88
N ASP A 527 -40.73 -22.91 5.16
CA ASP A 527 -41.54 -21.81 4.64
C ASP A 527 -40.94 -21.25 3.33
N ILE A 528 -39.66 -21.51 3.05
CA ILE A 528 -38.96 -21.07 1.84
C ILE A 528 -39.15 -22.11 0.72
N ARG A 529 -39.52 -21.64 -0.47
CA ARG A 529 -39.71 -22.45 -1.70
C ARG A 529 -38.56 -22.30 -2.68
N ALA A 530 -38.09 -21.08 -2.88
CA ALA A 530 -36.95 -20.79 -3.73
C ALA A 530 -36.14 -19.60 -3.18
N VAL A 531 -34.89 -19.52 -3.60
CA VAL A 531 -33.98 -18.41 -3.31
C VAL A 531 -33.27 -17.99 -4.59
N LEU A 532 -33.30 -16.70 -4.89
CA LEU A 532 -32.56 -16.09 -6.00
C LEU A 532 -31.48 -15.15 -5.46
N LEU A 533 -30.36 -15.06 -6.19
CA LEU A 533 -29.36 -14.01 -6.06
C LEU A 533 -29.46 -13.11 -7.29
N THR A 534 -29.59 -11.80 -7.11
CA THR A 534 -29.81 -10.83 -8.20
C THR A 534 -28.73 -9.72 -8.20
N SER A 535 -28.94 -8.65 -8.98
CA SER A 535 -28.07 -7.46 -8.99
C SER A 535 -26.62 -7.75 -9.41
N SER A 536 -25.64 -7.04 -8.85
CA SER A 536 -24.24 -7.03 -9.30
C SER A 536 -23.58 -8.41 -9.33
N LEU A 537 -23.90 -9.29 -8.39
CA LEU A 537 -23.34 -10.64 -8.31
C LEU A 537 -23.93 -11.61 -9.35
N ALA A 538 -25.08 -11.29 -9.92
CA ALA A 538 -25.70 -12.03 -11.00
C ALA A 538 -25.55 -11.36 -12.37
N ASN A 539 -25.08 -10.11 -12.42
CA ASN A 539 -24.91 -9.33 -13.64
C ASN A 539 -23.48 -9.48 -14.21
N PRO A 540 -23.31 -10.09 -15.40
CA PRO A 540 -21.99 -10.31 -16.00
C PRO A 540 -21.28 -9.02 -16.45
N TYR A 541 -21.98 -7.88 -16.47
CA TYR A 541 -21.44 -6.58 -16.85
C TYR A 541 -21.14 -5.67 -15.65
N ALA A 542 -21.46 -6.10 -14.43
CA ALA A 542 -21.18 -5.34 -13.23
C ALA A 542 -19.77 -5.61 -12.69
N PRO A 543 -19.06 -4.59 -12.18
CA PRO A 543 -17.87 -4.83 -11.38
C PRO A 543 -18.32 -5.47 -10.05
N VAL A 544 -17.66 -6.58 -9.69
CA VAL A 544 -17.83 -7.25 -8.39
C VAL A 544 -16.50 -7.18 -7.66
N ASP A 545 -16.55 -6.72 -6.42
CA ASP A 545 -15.42 -6.62 -5.50
C ASP A 545 -15.86 -7.02 -4.08
N ASP A 546 -14.95 -6.95 -3.10
CA ASP A 546 -15.24 -7.31 -1.71
C ASP A 546 -16.21 -6.36 -1.00
N LEU A 547 -16.52 -5.21 -1.60
CA LEU A 547 -17.48 -4.22 -1.09
C LEU A 547 -18.88 -4.40 -1.68
N SER A 548 -19.08 -5.39 -2.55
CA SER A 548 -20.38 -5.64 -3.18
C SER A 548 -21.35 -6.33 -2.21
N ASP A 549 -22.60 -5.85 -2.15
CA ASP A 549 -23.66 -6.35 -1.27
C ASP A 549 -24.23 -7.71 -1.75
N LEU A 550 -24.99 -8.40 -0.89
CA LEU A 550 -25.80 -9.56 -1.26
C LEU A 550 -27.26 -9.15 -1.50
N ASP A 551 -27.74 -9.25 -2.74
CA ASP A 551 -29.14 -9.04 -3.10
C ASP A 551 -29.86 -10.40 -3.19
N ILE A 552 -30.63 -10.74 -2.15
CA ILE A 552 -31.24 -12.07 -1.97
C ILE A 552 -32.75 -11.99 -2.07
N GLU A 553 -33.36 -12.77 -2.94
CA GLU A 553 -34.82 -12.90 -3.03
C GLU A 553 -35.27 -14.21 -2.40
N LEU A 554 -36.11 -14.12 -1.35
CA LEU A 554 -36.69 -15.26 -0.66
C LEU A 554 -38.13 -15.43 -1.11
N ILE A 555 -38.45 -16.58 -1.71
CA ILE A 555 -39.81 -16.92 -2.13
C ILE A 555 -40.45 -17.78 -1.03
N LEU A 556 -41.48 -17.23 -0.38
CA LEU A 556 -42.06 -17.73 0.86
C LEU A 556 -43.50 -18.20 0.68
N THR A 557 -43.88 -19.26 1.40
CA THR A 557 -45.29 -19.70 1.49
C THR A 557 -46.13 -18.73 2.31
N ASP A 558 -45.58 -18.17 3.38
CA ASP A 558 -46.18 -17.10 4.18
C ASP A 558 -45.17 -15.98 4.43
N ARG A 559 -45.32 -14.87 3.70
CA ARG A 559 -44.41 -13.72 3.73
C ARG A 559 -44.57 -12.90 5.02
N ASN A 560 -45.78 -12.80 5.58
CA ASN A 560 -46.12 -11.86 6.65
C ASN A 560 -45.28 -12.08 7.92
N ARG A 561 -44.95 -13.35 8.22
CA ARG A 561 -44.11 -13.71 9.37
C ARG A 561 -42.70 -13.10 9.26
N TYR A 562 -42.12 -13.15 8.07
CA TYR A 562 -40.76 -12.66 7.82
C TYR A 562 -40.68 -11.15 7.70
N GLU A 563 -41.79 -10.50 7.31
CA GLU A 563 -41.94 -9.05 7.36
C GLU A 563 -42.02 -8.53 8.80
N THR A 564 -42.76 -9.22 9.68
CA THR A 564 -43.05 -8.72 11.04
C THR A 564 -42.06 -9.15 12.11
N GLU A 565 -41.30 -10.23 11.89
CA GLU A 565 -40.32 -10.75 12.84
C GLU A 565 -38.88 -10.58 12.33
N ASP A 566 -37.95 -10.21 13.21
CA ASP A 566 -36.52 -10.05 12.88
C ASP A 566 -35.63 -11.19 13.37
N GLY A 567 -36.20 -12.13 14.14
CA GLY A 567 -35.43 -13.20 14.76
C GLY A 567 -34.67 -14.06 13.75
N TRP A 568 -35.22 -14.21 12.53
CA TRP A 568 -34.60 -14.98 11.46
C TRP A 568 -33.36 -14.31 10.86
N ILE A 569 -33.27 -12.98 10.88
CA ILE A 569 -32.13 -12.22 10.37
C ILE A 569 -30.88 -12.48 11.23
N ARG A 570 -31.08 -12.56 12.55
CA ARG A 570 -30.02 -12.79 13.54
C ARG A 570 -29.35 -14.17 13.42
N VAL A 571 -29.94 -15.08 12.64
CA VAL A 571 -29.32 -16.38 12.32
C VAL A 571 -28.01 -16.19 11.55
N PHE A 572 -27.87 -15.10 10.78
CA PHE A 572 -26.72 -14.85 9.91
C PHE A 572 -25.67 -13.92 10.52
N GLY A 573 -25.76 -13.67 11.83
CA GLY A 573 -24.87 -12.76 12.56
C GLY A 573 -25.63 -11.60 13.19
N GLU A 574 -24.90 -10.70 13.85
CA GLU A 574 -25.53 -9.61 14.59
C GLU A 574 -25.81 -8.39 13.71
N PRO A 575 -27.07 -7.94 13.56
CA PRO A 575 -27.39 -6.74 12.80
C PRO A 575 -26.89 -5.47 13.52
N VAL A 576 -26.19 -4.62 12.78
CA VAL A 576 -25.82 -3.25 13.20
C VAL A 576 -26.93 -2.27 12.83
N CYS A 577 -27.50 -2.43 11.64
CA CYS A 577 -28.56 -1.58 11.11
C CYS A 577 -29.54 -2.43 10.28
N ILE A 578 -30.84 -2.15 10.44
CA ILE A 578 -31.92 -2.76 9.66
C ILE A 578 -32.80 -1.62 9.11
N ILE A 579 -33.06 -1.64 7.81
CA ILE A 579 -34.04 -0.79 7.14
C ILE A 579 -35.11 -1.69 6.52
N GLU A 580 -36.37 -1.33 6.68
CA GLU A 580 -37.51 -2.14 6.29
C GLU A 580 -38.48 -1.34 5.43
N GLU A 581 -38.93 -1.96 4.34
CA GLU A 581 -39.98 -1.43 3.49
C GLU A 581 -41.04 -2.52 3.30
N SER A 582 -42.28 -2.20 3.67
CA SER A 582 -43.40 -3.15 3.60
C SER A 582 -43.85 -3.36 2.16
N ALA A 583 -44.67 -4.39 1.95
CA ALA A 583 -45.16 -4.70 0.61
C ALA A 583 -45.96 -3.55 -0.04
N GLU A 584 -46.56 -2.64 0.74
CA GLU A 584 -47.23 -1.46 0.21
C GLU A 584 -46.31 -0.50 -0.56
N ALA A 585 -45.00 -0.48 -0.24
CA ALA A 585 -44.02 0.32 -0.97
C ALA A 585 -43.76 -0.20 -2.39
N PHE A 586 -44.09 -1.47 -2.65
CA PHE A 586 -43.83 -2.18 -3.91
C PHE A 586 -45.10 -2.78 -4.51
N ASP A 587 -46.22 -2.05 -4.43
CA ASP A 587 -47.53 -2.43 -4.99
C ASP A 587 -48.03 -3.83 -4.55
N GLY A 588 -47.61 -4.28 -3.37
CA GLY A 588 -47.96 -5.58 -2.78
C GLY A 588 -47.12 -6.77 -3.26
N ILE A 589 -46.21 -6.55 -4.22
CA ILE A 589 -45.46 -7.61 -4.93
C ILE A 589 -44.47 -8.31 -3.98
N HIS A 590 -43.61 -7.52 -3.34
CA HIS A 590 -42.61 -8.00 -2.38
C HIS A 590 -42.41 -6.98 -1.26
N ALA A 591 -41.81 -7.40 -0.15
CA ALA A 591 -41.31 -6.50 0.90
C ALA A 591 -39.78 -6.52 0.91
N MET A 592 -39.12 -5.55 1.55
CA MET A 592 -37.67 -5.50 1.66
C MET A 592 -37.19 -5.38 3.10
N LYS A 593 -36.11 -6.11 3.42
CA LYS A 593 -35.29 -5.91 4.63
C LYS A 593 -33.83 -5.78 4.24
N MET A 594 -33.27 -4.58 4.40
CA MET A 594 -31.87 -4.28 4.15
C MET A 594 -31.11 -4.30 5.47
N VAL A 595 -30.08 -5.14 5.56
CA VAL A 595 -29.40 -5.43 6.82
C VAL A 595 -27.90 -5.26 6.67
N LEU A 596 -27.32 -4.40 7.51
CA LEU A 596 -25.86 -4.32 7.69
C LEU A 596 -25.49 -5.11 8.96
N TYR A 597 -24.62 -6.10 8.83
CA TYR A 597 -24.17 -6.93 9.93
C TYR A 597 -22.85 -6.44 10.56
N SER A 598 -22.54 -6.90 11.77
CA SER A 598 -21.33 -6.54 12.52
C SER A 598 -20.03 -7.02 11.86
N ASP A 599 -20.12 -7.98 10.96
CA ASP A 599 -19.02 -8.46 10.12
C ASP A 599 -18.89 -7.67 8.79
N HIS A 600 -19.57 -6.52 8.71
CA HIS A 600 -19.56 -5.55 7.61
C HIS A 600 -20.21 -6.01 6.30
N VAL A 601 -20.80 -7.21 6.26
CA VAL A 601 -21.57 -7.65 5.09
C VAL A 601 -22.94 -6.97 5.11
N LYS A 602 -23.35 -6.41 3.98
CA LYS A 602 -24.71 -5.92 3.75
C LYS A 602 -25.50 -6.93 2.92
N VAL A 603 -26.73 -7.20 3.35
CA VAL A 603 -27.66 -8.11 2.68
C VAL A 603 -29.01 -7.41 2.50
N ASP A 604 -29.45 -7.30 1.26
CA ASP A 604 -30.74 -6.76 0.89
C ASP A 604 -31.68 -7.94 0.57
N PHE A 605 -32.59 -8.24 1.49
CA PHE A 605 -33.57 -9.31 1.33
C PHE A 605 -34.85 -8.78 0.68
N LYS A 606 -35.22 -9.31 -0.49
CA LYS A 606 -36.57 -9.17 -1.07
C LYS A 606 -37.40 -10.37 -0.69
N LEU A 607 -38.56 -10.13 -0.08
CA LEU A 607 -39.45 -11.15 0.43
C LEU A 607 -40.65 -11.26 -0.52
N TYR A 608 -40.74 -12.36 -1.25
CA TYR A 608 -41.85 -12.64 -2.16
C TYR A 608 -42.82 -13.65 -1.56
N GLY A 609 -44.11 -13.44 -1.81
CA GLY A 609 -45.09 -14.52 -1.69
C GLY A 609 -45.06 -15.40 -2.95
N THR A 610 -45.25 -16.71 -2.78
CA THR A 610 -45.31 -17.65 -3.92
C THR A 610 -46.30 -17.26 -5.02
N ARG A 611 -47.43 -16.63 -4.68
CA ARG A 611 -48.43 -16.20 -5.65
C ARG A 611 -47.91 -15.05 -6.51
N GLU A 612 -47.40 -14.02 -5.85
CA GLU A 612 -46.91 -12.78 -6.47
C GLU A 612 -45.69 -13.09 -7.35
N PHE A 613 -44.75 -13.90 -6.85
CA PHE A 613 -43.60 -14.38 -7.61
C PHE A 613 -44.03 -15.08 -8.92
N ASN A 614 -44.96 -16.03 -8.83
CA ASN A 614 -45.44 -16.75 -10.02
C ASN A 614 -46.15 -15.83 -11.02
N GLN A 615 -46.75 -14.73 -10.59
CA GLN A 615 -47.35 -13.75 -11.50
C GLN A 615 -46.26 -13.00 -12.28
N GLU A 616 -45.17 -12.59 -11.61
CA GLU A 616 -44.05 -11.92 -12.28
C GLU A 616 -43.27 -12.84 -13.21
N VAL A 617 -43.07 -14.12 -12.85
CA VAL A 617 -42.39 -15.08 -13.74
C VAL A 617 -43.15 -15.26 -15.06
N GLN A 618 -44.48 -15.10 -15.06
CA GLN A 618 -45.33 -15.22 -16.25
C GLN A 618 -45.48 -13.90 -17.03
N SER A 619 -44.88 -12.80 -16.58
CA SER A 619 -44.97 -11.51 -17.25
C SER A 619 -44.28 -11.53 -18.62
N GLU A 620 -44.70 -10.65 -19.54
CA GLU A 620 -44.07 -10.55 -20.86
C GLU A 620 -42.62 -10.02 -20.77
N ALA A 621 -42.40 -9.02 -19.93
CA ALA A 621 -41.09 -8.41 -19.67
C ALA A 621 -40.70 -8.60 -18.20
N PHE A 622 -39.46 -9.03 -17.99
CA PHE A 622 -38.90 -9.20 -16.66
C PHE A 622 -38.73 -7.84 -15.96
N PRO A 623 -38.90 -7.79 -14.62
CA PRO A 623 -38.42 -6.66 -13.83
C PRO A 623 -36.95 -6.39 -14.12
N GLU A 624 -36.53 -5.13 -14.00
CA GLU A 624 -35.14 -4.73 -14.26
C GLU A 624 -34.15 -5.61 -13.48
N ASP A 625 -34.44 -5.88 -12.20
CA ASP A 625 -33.60 -6.70 -11.32
C ASP A 625 -33.35 -8.13 -11.83
N TRP A 626 -34.28 -8.70 -12.60
CA TRP A 626 -34.11 -10.02 -13.21
C TRP A 626 -33.52 -9.92 -14.62
N ASP A 627 -33.84 -8.87 -15.37
CA ASP A 627 -33.28 -8.67 -16.72
C ASP A 627 -31.77 -8.35 -16.69
N VAL A 628 -31.27 -7.74 -15.59
CA VAL A 628 -29.83 -7.53 -15.39
C VAL A 628 -29.07 -8.80 -15.00
N GLY A 629 -29.76 -9.86 -14.62
CA GLY A 629 -29.18 -11.16 -14.25
C GLY A 629 -29.72 -11.70 -12.92
N TYR A 630 -29.95 -13.01 -12.86
CA TYR A 630 -30.29 -13.71 -11.61
C TYR A 630 -29.67 -15.13 -11.61
N ASN A 631 -29.38 -15.63 -10.42
CA ASN A 631 -28.96 -17.01 -10.17
C ASN A 631 -29.97 -17.70 -9.23
N VAL A 632 -30.47 -18.87 -9.64
CA VAL A 632 -31.31 -19.70 -8.76
C VAL A 632 -30.40 -20.47 -7.82
N LEU A 633 -30.48 -20.19 -6.52
CA LEU A 633 -29.65 -20.83 -5.49
C LEU A 633 -30.34 -22.04 -4.86
N VAL A 634 -31.65 -21.92 -4.63
CA VAL A 634 -32.51 -22.99 -4.10
C VAL A 634 -33.81 -22.97 -4.89
N ASP A 635 -34.30 -24.13 -5.31
CA ASP A 635 -35.67 -24.32 -5.81
C ASP A 635 -36.18 -25.70 -5.40
N LYS A 636 -37.09 -25.74 -4.42
CA LYS A 636 -37.60 -26.98 -3.84
C LYS A 636 -38.75 -27.57 -4.64
N ASP A 637 -39.46 -26.73 -5.38
CA ASP A 637 -40.75 -27.05 -6.00
C ASP A 637 -40.69 -26.96 -7.53
N GLY A 638 -39.58 -26.51 -8.11
CA GLY A 638 -39.43 -26.29 -9.56
C GLY A 638 -40.13 -25.01 -10.04
N ILE A 639 -40.42 -24.06 -9.13
CA ILE A 639 -41.19 -22.85 -9.45
C ILE A 639 -40.41 -21.86 -10.33
N THR A 640 -39.08 -21.95 -10.36
CA THR A 640 -38.24 -21.08 -11.22
C THR A 640 -38.09 -21.64 -12.63
N GLY A 641 -38.58 -22.85 -12.92
CA GLY A 641 -38.37 -23.54 -14.20
C GLY A 641 -38.98 -22.84 -15.42
N SER A 642 -39.91 -21.90 -15.21
CA SER A 642 -40.53 -21.11 -16.28
C SER A 642 -39.93 -19.71 -16.45
N MET A 643 -38.91 -19.35 -15.65
CA MET A 643 -38.22 -18.07 -15.80
C MET A 643 -37.44 -18.00 -17.12
N LYS A 644 -37.60 -16.88 -17.83
CA LYS A 644 -36.89 -16.55 -19.07
C LYS A 644 -35.43 -16.19 -18.76
N ALA A 645 -34.53 -16.44 -19.71
CA ALA A 645 -33.15 -15.95 -19.59
C ALA A 645 -33.12 -14.41 -19.59
N PRO A 646 -32.25 -13.77 -18.77
CA PRO A 646 -32.07 -12.32 -18.80
C PRO A 646 -31.63 -11.84 -20.19
N SER A 647 -32.22 -10.75 -20.68
CA SER A 647 -31.84 -10.14 -21.96
C SER A 647 -30.71 -9.12 -21.83
N TYR A 648 -30.50 -8.62 -20.60
CA TYR A 648 -29.57 -7.55 -20.24
C TYR A 648 -29.82 -6.22 -20.95
N GLN A 649 -30.93 -6.07 -21.69
CA GLN A 649 -31.18 -4.87 -22.49
C GLN A 649 -31.48 -3.64 -21.65
N SER A 650 -32.02 -3.83 -20.44
CA SER A 650 -32.27 -2.76 -19.47
C SER A 650 -31.04 -1.91 -19.11
N ILE A 651 -29.83 -2.48 -19.19
CA ILE A 651 -28.57 -1.79 -18.85
C ILE A 651 -27.75 -1.38 -20.07
N MET A 652 -28.18 -1.74 -21.28
CA MET A 652 -27.45 -1.39 -22.50
C MET A 652 -27.76 0.05 -22.91
N ILE A 653 -26.73 0.78 -23.33
CA ILE A 653 -26.89 2.15 -23.80
C ILE A 653 -27.61 2.13 -25.14
N ALA A 654 -28.82 2.66 -25.17
CA ALA A 654 -29.60 2.80 -26.39
C ALA A 654 -29.12 3.98 -27.24
N LYS A 655 -29.18 3.83 -28.56
CA LYS A 655 -28.92 4.91 -29.51
C LYS A 655 -30.06 5.93 -29.46
N PRO A 656 -29.79 7.23 -29.24
CA PRO A 656 -30.84 8.24 -29.20
C PRO A 656 -31.40 8.50 -30.59
N SER A 657 -32.67 8.93 -30.65
CA SER A 657 -33.22 9.58 -31.84
C SER A 657 -32.65 11.00 -32.02
N GLU A 658 -32.82 11.59 -33.21
CA GLU A 658 -32.42 12.98 -33.44
C GLU A 658 -33.18 13.94 -32.51
N GLU A 659 -34.48 13.69 -32.30
CA GLU A 659 -35.32 14.48 -31.39
C GLU A 659 -34.88 14.35 -29.93
N GLU A 660 -34.49 13.15 -29.48
CA GLU A 660 -34.00 12.92 -28.12
C GLU A 660 -32.67 13.65 -27.87
N PHE A 661 -31.73 13.52 -28.80
CA PHE A 661 -30.46 14.24 -28.76
C PHE A 661 -30.68 15.76 -28.74
N TYR A 662 -31.50 16.27 -29.68
CA TYR A 662 -31.77 17.70 -29.79
C TYR A 662 -32.43 18.26 -28.52
N ARG A 663 -33.41 17.53 -27.97
CA ARG A 663 -34.09 17.90 -26.73
C ARG A 663 -33.11 17.96 -25.55
N LEU A 664 -32.27 16.94 -25.37
CA LEU A 664 -31.29 16.91 -24.28
C LEU A 664 -30.36 18.13 -24.33
N ILE A 665 -29.78 18.43 -25.50
CA ILE A 665 -28.88 19.58 -25.65
C ILE A 665 -29.62 20.89 -25.35
N LYS A 666 -30.86 21.05 -25.84
CA LYS A 666 -31.66 22.25 -25.61
C LYS A 666 -32.01 22.43 -24.12
N ASP A 667 -32.43 21.35 -23.45
CA ASP A 667 -32.85 21.37 -22.05
C ASP A 667 -31.64 21.65 -21.14
N PHE A 668 -30.47 21.07 -21.44
CA PHE A 668 -29.21 21.44 -20.79
C PHE A 668 -28.95 22.95 -20.86
N TRP A 669 -28.95 23.51 -22.07
CA TRP A 669 -28.67 24.94 -22.25
C TRP A 669 -29.71 25.81 -21.56
N TRP A 670 -30.99 25.43 -21.55
CA TRP A 670 -32.03 26.14 -20.84
C TRP A 670 -31.81 26.15 -19.32
N ASP A 671 -31.49 24.99 -18.73
CA ASP A 671 -31.37 24.85 -17.29
C ASP A 671 -30.10 25.49 -16.70
N THR A 672 -29.03 25.63 -17.50
CA THR A 672 -27.84 26.40 -17.10
C THR A 672 -28.18 27.86 -16.72
N ALA A 673 -29.25 28.43 -17.28
CA ALA A 673 -29.70 29.77 -16.94
C ALA A 673 -30.20 29.88 -15.49
N TYR A 674 -30.82 28.84 -14.95
CA TYR A 674 -31.24 28.81 -13.55
C TYR A 674 -30.03 28.75 -12.63
N VAL A 675 -29.06 27.89 -12.95
CA VAL A 675 -27.82 27.77 -12.18
C VAL A 675 -27.08 29.10 -12.14
N ALA A 676 -26.85 29.72 -13.30
CA ALA A 676 -26.17 31.02 -13.38
C ALA A 676 -26.84 32.11 -12.53
N LYS A 677 -28.18 32.19 -12.56
CA LYS A 677 -28.93 33.15 -11.73
C LYS A 677 -28.77 32.88 -10.24
N CYS A 678 -28.78 31.61 -9.83
CA CYS A 678 -28.60 31.22 -8.43
C CYS A 678 -27.19 31.53 -7.94
N LEU A 679 -26.17 31.20 -8.74
CA LEU A 679 -24.77 31.52 -8.44
C LEU A 679 -24.56 33.03 -8.32
N ASN A 680 -25.16 33.84 -9.20
CA ASN A 680 -25.06 35.29 -9.12
C ASN A 680 -25.75 35.88 -7.88
N ARG A 681 -26.77 35.21 -7.33
CA ARG A 681 -27.50 35.63 -6.12
C ARG A 681 -26.90 35.11 -4.82
N GLY A 682 -25.96 34.17 -4.89
CA GLY A 682 -25.46 33.44 -3.73
C GLY A 682 -26.39 32.32 -3.24
N ASP A 683 -27.37 31.90 -4.04
CA ASP A 683 -28.32 30.81 -3.73
C ASP A 683 -27.67 29.42 -3.93
N ILE A 684 -26.59 29.16 -3.19
CA ILE A 684 -25.69 28.03 -3.44
C ILE A 684 -26.37 26.65 -3.29
N PHE A 685 -27.29 26.49 -2.33
CA PHE A 685 -28.01 25.24 -2.12
C PHE A 685 -28.84 24.85 -3.35
N TYR A 686 -29.58 25.79 -3.92
CA TYR A 686 -30.40 25.51 -5.09
C TYR A 686 -29.55 25.34 -6.35
N ALA A 687 -28.45 26.10 -6.49
CA ALA A 687 -27.48 25.90 -7.56
C ALA A 687 -26.89 24.47 -7.54
N LYS A 688 -26.48 24.00 -6.36
CA LYS A 688 -25.97 22.63 -6.15
C LYS A 688 -27.02 21.57 -6.45
N TYR A 689 -28.26 21.78 -6.01
CA TYR A 689 -29.37 20.89 -6.34
C TYR A 689 -29.54 20.74 -7.86
N MET A 690 -29.57 21.86 -8.59
CA MET A 690 -29.70 21.87 -10.05
C MET A 690 -28.49 21.22 -10.75
N PHE A 691 -27.26 21.47 -10.27
CA PHE A 691 -26.07 20.85 -10.83
C PHE A 691 -26.10 19.34 -10.75
N GLU A 692 -26.36 18.81 -9.55
CA GLU A 692 -26.14 17.40 -9.27
C GLU A 692 -27.37 16.54 -9.58
N ASN A 693 -28.58 17.05 -9.41
CA ASN A 693 -29.82 16.26 -9.61
C ASN A 693 -30.51 16.50 -10.95
N ILE A 694 -30.11 17.54 -11.72
CA ILE A 694 -30.71 17.83 -13.02
C ILE A 694 -29.62 17.81 -14.09
N ILE A 695 -28.65 18.75 -14.02
CA ILE A 695 -27.67 18.90 -15.10
C ILE A 695 -26.81 17.64 -15.25
N ARG A 696 -26.30 17.09 -14.14
CA ARG A 696 -25.41 15.93 -14.19
C ARG A 696 -26.16 14.65 -14.58
N THR A 697 -27.27 14.37 -13.92
CA THR A 697 -28.04 13.13 -14.04
C THR A 697 -28.84 13.05 -15.33
N GLU A 698 -29.57 14.11 -15.68
CA GLU A 698 -30.50 14.10 -16.82
C GLU A 698 -29.79 14.42 -18.14
N TYR A 699 -28.69 15.17 -18.12
CA TYR A 699 -28.05 15.66 -19.35
C TYR A 699 -26.62 15.14 -19.56
N LEU A 700 -25.73 15.29 -18.59
CA LEU A 700 -24.33 14.88 -18.78
C LEU A 700 -24.15 13.37 -18.85
N ILE A 701 -24.79 12.60 -17.95
CA ILE A 701 -24.67 11.14 -17.94
C ILE A 701 -25.11 10.56 -19.29
N PRO A 702 -26.33 10.83 -19.81
CA PRO A 702 -26.75 10.26 -21.09
C PRO A 702 -25.87 10.72 -22.26
N LEU A 703 -25.42 11.98 -22.27
CA LEU A 703 -24.54 12.48 -23.33
C LEU A 703 -23.18 11.76 -23.36
N ILE A 704 -22.60 11.50 -22.18
CA ILE A 704 -21.33 10.76 -22.05
C ILE A 704 -21.54 9.29 -22.42
N GLU A 705 -22.65 8.67 -22.01
CA GLU A 705 -23.04 7.31 -22.40
C GLU A 705 -23.15 7.17 -23.91
N TRP A 706 -23.87 8.08 -24.58
CA TRP A 706 -23.98 8.09 -26.04
C TRP A 706 -22.63 8.26 -26.71
N HIS A 707 -21.75 9.11 -26.16
CA HIS A 707 -20.40 9.28 -26.69
C HIS A 707 -19.59 7.98 -26.62
N ILE A 708 -19.61 7.31 -25.47
CA ILE A 708 -18.97 6.00 -25.28
C ILE A 708 -19.56 4.99 -26.27
N ALA A 709 -20.88 4.85 -26.30
CA ALA A 709 -21.54 3.86 -27.14
C ALA A 709 -21.31 4.09 -28.64
N SER A 710 -21.25 5.36 -29.07
CA SER A 710 -20.88 5.72 -30.44
C SER A 710 -19.47 5.24 -30.81
N GLY A 711 -18.50 5.34 -29.90
CA GLY A 711 -17.12 4.84 -30.11
C GLY A 711 -17.03 3.31 -30.17
N HIS A 712 -18.02 2.62 -29.62
CA HIS A 712 -18.13 1.15 -29.60
C HIS A 712 -19.19 0.61 -30.58
N HIS A 713 -19.63 1.42 -31.54
CA HIS A 713 -20.63 1.04 -32.54
C HIS A 713 -21.95 0.51 -31.96
N TRP A 714 -22.34 0.94 -30.75
CA TRP A 714 -23.57 0.53 -30.08
C TRP A 714 -23.68 -0.98 -29.79
N ASN A 715 -22.55 -1.70 -29.78
CA ASN A 715 -22.54 -3.15 -29.61
C ASN A 715 -22.50 -3.56 -28.12
N ASN A 716 -23.68 -3.80 -27.52
CA ASN A 716 -23.84 -4.35 -26.17
C ASN A 716 -22.93 -3.71 -25.12
N ILE A 717 -23.00 -2.38 -25.03
CA ILE A 717 -22.18 -1.58 -24.13
C ILE A 717 -23.03 -0.93 -23.04
N THR A 718 -22.50 -0.94 -21.82
CA THR A 718 -23.10 -0.31 -20.65
C THR A 718 -22.05 0.54 -19.93
N ALA A 719 -22.47 1.67 -19.39
CA ALA A 719 -21.65 2.44 -18.46
C ALA A 719 -21.91 2.05 -16.99
N ASN A 720 -22.78 1.05 -16.77
CA ASN A 720 -23.37 0.69 -15.48
C ASN A 720 -24.13 1.88 -14.85
N LYS A 721 -24.78 1.67 -13.70
CA LYS A 721 -25.65 2.65 -13.05
C LYS A 721 -24.93 3.99 -12.85
N HIS A 722 -25.52 5.07 -13.36
CA HIS A 722 -25.03 6.45 -13.26
C HIS A 722 -23.55 6.66 -13.66
N GLY A 723 -23.07 5.91 -14.67
CA GLY A 723 -21.73 6.13 -15.22
C GLY A 723 -20.57 5.58 -14.38
N ARG A 724 -20.81 4.59 -13.51
CA ARG A 724 -19.76 3.91 -12.71
C ARG A 724 -18.55 3.45 -13.53
N LEU A 725 -18.74 3.12 -14.82
CA LEU A 725 -17.68 2.67 -15.71
C LEU A 725 -17.13 3.76 -16.66
N PHE A 726 -17.49 5.04 -16.51
CA PHE A 726 -16.98 6.10 -17.39
C PHE A 726 -15.45 6.15 -17.46
N LYS A 727 -14.77 6.07 -16.31
CA LYS A 727 -13.30 6.08 -16.25
C LYS A 727 -12.63 4.92 -17.00
N LYS A 728 -13.34 3.79 -17.17
CA LYS A 728 -12.87 2.63 -17.94
C LYS A 728 -12.86 2.92 -19.45
N TYR A 729 -13.83 3.68 -19.93
CA TYR A 729 -14.04 3.91 -21.37
C TYR A 729 -13.46 5.23 -21.88
N LEU A 730 -13.45 6.28 -21.04
CA LEU A 730 -12.98 7.60 -21.43
C LEU A 730 -11.44 7.67 -21.39
N SER A 731 -10.86 8.43 -22.33
CA SER A 731 -9.43 8.75 -22.28
C SER A 731 -9.09 9.60 -21.04
N ASN A 732 -7.84 9.56 -20.57
CA ASN A 732 -7.40 10.36 -19.43
C ASN A 732 -7.73 11.85 -19.58
N GLY A 733 -7.57 12.42 -20.78
CA GLY A 733 -7.89 13.83 -21.02
C GLY A 733 -9.39 14.13 -20.96
N LEU A 734 -10.23 13.23 -21.47
CA LEU A 734 -11.68 13.40 -21.42
C LEU A 734 -12.22 13.15 -20.00
N TRP A 735 -11.65 12.20 -19.26
CA TRP A 735 -11.94 11.99 -17.84
C TRP A 735 -11.61 13.22 -17.00
N GLN A 736 -10.46 13.88 -17.24
CA GLN A 736 -10.13 15.13 -16.56
C GLN A 736 -11.14 16.25 -16.84
N LYS A 737 -11.70 16.33 -18.05
CA LYS A 737 -12.79 17.28 -18.36
C LYS A 737 -14.07 16.95 -17.58
N VAL A 738 -14.42 15.66 -17.45
CA VAL A 738 -15.53 15.21 -16.60
C VAL A 738 -15.26 15.58 -15.14
N GLU A 739 -14.05 15.34 -14.62
CA GLU A 739 -13.66 15.71 -13.26
C GLU A 739 -13.76 17.23 -13.01
N ALA A 740 -13.42 18.05 -14.00
CA ALA A 740 -13.54 19.51 -13.90
C ALA A 740 -15.00 20.00 -13.78
N THR A 741 -15.99 19.16 -14.10
CA THR A 741 -17.41 19.50 -13.92
C THR A 741 -17.91 19.35 -12.48
N PHE A 742 -17.13 18.76 -11.57
CA PHE A 742 -17.53 18.68 -10.17
C PHE A 742 -17.32 20.03 -9.49
N SER A 743 -18.39 20.53 -8.87
CA SER A 743 -18.40 21.85 -8.27
C SER A 743 -17.84 21.84 -6.83
N GLY A 744 -17.09 22.87 -6.46
CA GLY A 744 -16.48 22.99 -5.13
C GLY A 744 -17.39 23.67 -4.08
N HIS A 745 -16.80 24.17 -3.00
CA HIS A 745 -17.54 24.71 -1.85
C HIS A 745 -17.97 26.18 -2.01
N ASP A 746 -17.24 26.96 -2.82
CA ASP A 746 -17.49 28.40 -3.00
C ASP A 746 -18.10 28.75 -4.36
N THR A 747 -18.62 29.97 -4.48
CA THR A 747 -19.31 30.44 -5.69
C THR A 747 -18.41 30.45 -6.94
N GLU A 748 -17.11 30.71 -6.80
CA GLU A 748 -16.18 30.78 -7.93
C GLU A 748 -15.90 29.38 -8.47
N GLU A 749 -15.65 28.41 -7.60
CA GLU A 749 -15.50 26.99 -7.95
C GLU A 749 -16.77 26.45 -8.66
N ASN A 750 -17.95 26.92 -8.26
CA ASN A 750 -19.21 26.54 -8.89
C ASN A 750 -19.40 27.20 -10.28
N TRP A 751 -18.97 28.44 -10.47
CA TRP A 751 -18.92 29.05 -11.81
C TRP A 751 -17.94 28.30 -12.72
N ASN A 752 -16.76 27.93 -12.22
CA ASN A 752 -15.77 27.16 -12.97
C ASN A 752 -16.33 25.81 -13.41
N ALA A 753 -17.06 25.12 -12.53
CA ALA A 753 -17.75 23.87 -12.87
C ALA A 753 -18.84 24.07 -13.93
N LEU A 754 -19.64 25.16 -13.86
CA LEU A 754 -20.62 25.48 -14.91
C LEU A 754 -19.94 25.64 -16.27
N TRP A 755 -18.82 26.37 -16.31
CA TRP A 755 -18.07 26.56 -17.56
C TRP A 755 -17.49 25.24 -18.08
N ALA A 756 -16.94 24.40 -17.20
CA ALA A 756 -16.46 23.07 -17.57
C ALA A 756 -17.58 22.18 -18.14
N MET A 757 -18.78 22.22 -17.56
CA MET A 757 -19.95 21.52 -18.10
C MET A 757 -20.32 22.02 -19.49
N THR A 758 -20.33 23.34 -19.71
CA THR A 758 -20.66 23.92 -21.03
C THR A 758 -19.63 23.52 -22.10
N ASP A 759 -18.33 23.51 -21.77
CA ASP A 759 -17.26 23.06 -22.68
C ASP A 759 -17.39 21.56 -22.99
N LEU A 760 -17.71 20.75 -21.99
CA LEU A 760 -17.89 19.31 -22.16
C LEU A 760 -19.09 19.00 -23.06
N VAL A 761 -20.24 19.64 -22.83
CA VAL A 761 -21.45 19.44 -23.65
C VAL A 761 -21.22 19.92 -25.08
N HIS A 762 -20.54 21.06 -25.28
CA HIS A 762 -20.15 21.50 -26.61
C HIS A 762 -19.27 20.46 -27.32
N THR A 763 -18.19 20.03 -26.65
CA THR A 763 -17.21 19.08 -27.21
C THR A 763 -17.89 17.75 -27.59
N LEU A 764 -18.64 17.16 -26.66
CA LEU A 764 -19.29 15.87 -26.87
C LEU A 764 -20.47 15.99 -27.84
N GLY A 765 -21.27 17.04 -27.72
CA GLY A 765 -22.44 17.28 -28.55
C GLY A 765 -22.11 17.45 -30.03
N ILE A 766 -21.08 18.26 -30.37
CA ILE A 766 -20.62 18.40 -31.75
C ILE A 766 -20.12 17.05 -32.29
N SER A 767 -19.20 16.40 -31.58
CA SER A 767 -18.62 15.13 -32.01
C SER A 767 -19.69 14.05 -32.22
N LEU A 768 -20.67 13.95 -31.32
CA LEU A 768 -21.79 13.02 -31.44
C LEU A 768 -22.70 13.36 -32.62
N SER A 769 -23.03 14.63 -32.81
CA SER A 769 -23.89 15.05 -33.93
C SER A 769 -23.27 14.67 -35.27
N GLU A 770 -21.94 14.82 -35.42
CA GLU A 770 -21.20 14.43 -36.61
C GLU A 770 -21.21 12.90 -36.81
N HIS A 771 -20.95 12.12 -35.76
CA HIS A 771 -20.97 10.66 -35.83
C HIS A 771 -22.36 10.08 -36.10
N LEU A 772 -23.42 10.70 -35.58
CA LEU A 772 -24.79 10.23 -35.72
C LEU A 772 -25.49 10.77 -36.98
N GLY A 773 -24.95 11.82 -37.59
CA GLY A 773 -25.58 12.54 -38.70
C GLY A 773 -26.75 13.43 -38.26
N TYR A 774 -26.72 13.93 -37.03
CA TYR A 774 -27.74 14.82 -36.45
C TYR A 774 -27.32 16.28 -36.53
N THR A 775 -28.27 17.19 -36.39
CA THR A 775 -27.98 18.64 -36.36
C THR A 775 -27.73 19.15 -34.93
N TYR A 776 -26.54 19.67 -34.66
CA TYR A 776 -26.25 20.34 -33.39
C TYR A 776 -26.85 21.78 -33.33
N PRO A 777 -27.57 22.16 -32.27
CA PRO A 777 -28.24 23.46 -32.15
C PRO A 777 -27.30 24.63 -31.80
N LEU A 778 -26.32 24.92 -32.66
CA LEU A 778 -25.25 25.88 -32.40
C LEU A 778 -25.75 27.31 -32.08
N GLU A 779 -26.85 27.75 -32.67
CA GLU A 779 -27.40 29.09 -32.41
C GLU A 779 -28.01 29.23 -31.00
N ILE A 780 -28.54 28.14 -30.43
CA ILE A 780 -29.03 28.10 -29.04
C ILE A 780 -27.84 28.24 -28.09
N GLU A 781 -26.78 27.46 -28.29
CA GLU A 781 -25.56 27.57 -27.51
C GLU A 781 -24.99 28.99 -27.52
N LYS A 782 -24.80 29.58 -28.71
CA LYS A 782 -24.27 30.95 -28.83
C LYS A 782 -25.12 31.97 -28.08
N GLY A 783 -26.44 31.82 -28.12
CA GLY A 783 -27.38 32.66 -27.37
C GLY A 783 -27.22 32.50 -25.87
N MET A 784 -27.13 31.25 -25.40
CA MET A 784 -27.01 30.94 -23.98
C MET A 784 -25.65 31.31 -23.40
N MET A 785 -24.54 31.08 -24.10
CA MET A 785 -23.20 31.52 -23.66
C MET A 785 -23.14 33.04 -23.45
N LYS A 786 -23.76 33.83 -24.33
CA LYS A 786 -23.90 35.29 -24.14
C LYS A 786 -24.72 35.62 -22.89
N HIS A 787 -25.81 34.87 -22.65
CA HIS A 787 -26.64 35.05 -21.47
C HIS A 787 -25.88 34.73 -20.17
N LEU A 788 -25.15 33.61 -20.12
CA LEU A 788 -24.38 33.20 -18.95
C LEU A 788 -23.30 34.23 -18.59
N HIS A 789 -22.54 34.71 -19.58
CA HIS A 789 -21.57 35.78 -19.37
C HIS A 789 -22.22 37.09 -18.90
N TYR A 790 -23.38 37.44 -19.44
CA TYR A 790 -24.13 38.61 -18.98
C TYR A 790 -24.53 38.46 -17.51
N VAL A 791 -25.08 37.31 -17.11
CA VAL A 791 -25.52 37.05 -15.73
C VAL A 791 -24.35 37.06 -14.76
N GLN A 792 -23.21 36.47 -15.10
CA GLN A 792 -22.01 36.47 -14.24
C GLN A 792 -21.47 37.88 -13.95
N ASN A 793 -21.63 38.80 -14.90
CA ASN A 793 -21.13 40.18 -14.79
C ASN A 793 -22.17 41.18 -14.26
N LEU A 794 -23.41 40.74 -14.00
CA LEU A 794 -24.40 41.57 -13.35
C LEU A 794 -23.98 41.80 -11.90
N LYS A 795 -23.86 43.07 -11.49
CA LYS A 795 -23.71 43.40 -10.07
C LYS A 795 -24.90 42.83 -9.30
N SER A 796 -24.64 41.87 -8.42
CA SER A 796 -25.64 41.40 -7.46
C SER A 796 -26.25 42.61 -6.76
N SER A 797 -27.59 42.66 -6.73
CA SER A 797 -28.36 43.69 -6.01
C SER A 797 -28.50 43.38 -4.52
N PHE A 798 -27.91 42.25 -4.09
CA PHE A 798 -27.87 41.73 -2.73
C PHE A 798 -26.46 41.80 -2.18
#